data_AF-I4LRE1-F1
#
_entry.id   AF-I4LRE1-F1
#
_cell.length_a   1.000
_cell.length_b   1.000
_cell.length_c   1.000
_cell.angle_alpha   90.00
_cell.angle_beta   90.00
_cell.angle_gamma   90.00
#
_symmetry.space_group_name_H-M   'P 1'
#
loop_
_entity.id
_entity.type
_entity.pdbx_description
1 polymer ?
#
loop_
_entity_poly.entity_id
_entity_poly.type
_entity_poly.pdbx_seq_one_letter_code
_entity_poly.pdbx_strand_id
1 'polypeptide(L)'
;MTAFKVALTAEKGSLITDGTYTFKDNAVADSKGIYLAGTVKGTSKDKLKITADDKCNTDFYADGITFENATINVKSQTRTWFDARDLNLKNSSLTVAGFGMSYYVNKLNMDNSEFVINKIGWRHSTGLTIQGNSTVTNNSRIVANAGSTAGISVGISNGKLAVTNSTLEFNNGGTGGLNVNTGKVILTDSTIKGDGKNSGALFGAQDSGSIELKGDCLIDSPASKNADGGAGTGSNYVVTGGSHMVTYAPEYHSNNGSTIPVNGEENGNEKLHLFTLADSSVAEIKPINKKGNTYAYSVKKASEDNKKHVWVPAAKVTFELNDTKAEDAKKAKGAIFSDSSTNAKESLAIRGYALNFAKTVAGGSTETPANPIAPGYKFLGWFCKNAQNSEQKFTESMIIISDTTVYAKWEKDSSSYAVRYHNCAQDDATYLVSETNSKRTSKVLSFGEVIKNNAKFARKGMVFKGWTTEKNGKGKTVKEGSNISILKGKNLIDLYANWEEKEFTVKFSANGGTFSDSSIFKTNKKVFEIKKDKRGGEVAVVKKTAKFSENKTLINLMKSLDDNVNIDTPGISGKAASDSDTNYTKLATRKYYNLINEKKENSFFGYVYSTDYYYWFKDKNGTEKASIDDNLRVNDDLTFYLKWKINPNVEQIQQEDINLPADLLTGDNTATTAYKVTPGQTIDFTGTITASVVKEQMKTIENTFKTVKKENYSNITLSDMTSSFMATFTIPDGLTLPDNITKDTLKLDGFSDTFAIQDVQVKDKTVTVTINLKSGITTYAALQTAVQTNLGDAMKITITGIKINQDFSGKATIVGTVTGYFHAAATFNGKTKLFDFTWNGSQTNDGKNSDATASANDISLTVEYDPQTPPTPPTPPTPPTPPTPVPEPTPVPEPTPVPEPTPVPEPTPVPEPTPVPEPTPVPEPTPVPEYTPVPEPTPVPEPTPVPEPTPWPKHKPTPEKTQNPTTLPKENPNNKIVEKRKNGNNQLPKTGSSILLTAFSAILTFGLAGVIAQLKRIKINK
;
A
#
# COMPACT_ATOMS: atom_id res chain seq x y z
N MET A 1 23.55 -35.45 -35.75
CA MET A 1 24.62 -36.42 -35.41
C MET A 1 24.59 -36.64 -33.91
N THR A 2 24.74 -37.88 -33.45
CA THR A 2 24.58 -38.24 -32.02
C THR A 2 25.67 -39.23 -31.62
N ALA A 3 26.21 -39.13 -30.40
CA ALA A 3 27.19 -40.08 -29.86
C ALA A 3 28.45 -40.27 -30.73
N PHE A 4 28.99 -39.18 -31.28
CA PHE A 4 30.35 -39.11 -31.85
C PHE A 4 31.33 -38.57 -30.79
N LYS A 5 32.63 -38.87 -30.90
CA LYS A 5 33.66 -38.21 -30.07
C LYS A 5 33.85 -36.75 -30.47
N VAL A 6 33.96 -36.52 -31.78
CA VAL A 6 33.81 -35.22 -32.44
C VAL A 6 33.00 -35.51 -33.70
N ALA A 7 31.93 -34.76 -33.93
CA ALA A 7 31.01 -34.96 -35.05
C ALA A 7 31.37 -34.09 -36.26
N LEU A 8 31.92 -32.89 -36.02
CA LEU A 8 32.41 -31.99 -37.05
C LEU A 8 33.61 -31.18 -36.54
N THR A 9 34.74 -31.26 -37.25
CA THR A 9 35.84 -30.31 -37.16
C THR A 9 35.89 -29.52 -38.46
N ALA A 10 35.71 -28.20 -38.39
CA ALA A 10 35.86 -27.30 -39.52
C ALA A 10 37.17 -26.52 -39.36
N GLU A 11 38.23 -26.93 -40.05
CA GLU A 11 39.57 -26.34 -39.95
C GLU A 11 39.64 -24.90 -40.47
N LYS A 12 40.71 -24.18 -40.12
CA LYS A 12 40.95 -22.81 -40.59
C LYS A 12 40.93 -22.73 -42.12
N GLY A 13 40.09 -21.87 -42.66
CA GLY A 13 39.85 -21.74 -44.11
C GLY A 13 38.63 -22.51 -44.63
N SER A 14 37.99 -23.35 -43.81
CA SER A 14 36.67 -23.91 -44.12
C SER A 14 35.61 -22.82 -44.22
N LEU A 15 34.55 -23.05 -45.00
CA LEU A 15 33.34 -22.22 -45.01
C LEU A 15 32.14 -23.09 -44.66
N ILE A 16 31.36 -22.68 -43.66
CA ILE A 16 30.05 -23.26 -43.33
C ILE A 16 28.98 -22.26 -43.77
N THR A 17 28.11 -22.69 -44.68
CA THR A 17 26.98 -21.94 -45.24
C THR A 17 25.64 -22.41 -44.66
N ASP A 18 24.54 -21.92 -45.21
CA ASP A 18 23.16 -22.32 -44.88
C ASP A 18 22.95 -23.82 -44.65
N GLY A 19 22.16 -24.15 -43.64
CA GLY A 19 21.89 -25.50 -43.20
C GLY A 19 21.43 -25.55 -41.74
N THR A 20 20.88 -26.70 -41.33
CA THR A 20 20.56 -26.99 -39.92
C THR A 20 21.46 -28.13 -39.43
N TYR A 21 22.41 -27.79 -38.57
CA TYR A 21 23.43 -28.69 -38.06
C TYR A 21 23.15 -29.01 -36.58
N THR A 22 22.73 -30.24 -36.29
CA THR A 22 22.34 -30.66 -34.94
C THR A 22 23.25 -31.76 -34.40
N PHE A 23 23.81 -31.53 -33.22
CA PHE A 23 24.79 -32.39 -32.53
C PHE A 23 24.28 -32.71 -31.12
N LYS A 24 24.41 -33.98 -30.69
CA LYS A 24 23.90 -34.43 -29.38
C LYS A 24 24.76 -35.51 -28.73
N ASP A 25 24.76 -35.48 -27.40
CA ASP A 25 25.16 -36.59 -26.53
C ASP A 25 26.52 -37.22 -26.88
N ASN A 26 27.54 -36.41 -27.21
CA ASN A 26 28.89 -36.87 -27.57
C ASN A 26 29.41 -38.06 -26.74
N ALA A 27 30.10 -38.99 -27.40
CA ALA A 27 30.36 -40.34 -26.90
C ALA A 27 31.30 -40.38 -25.67
N VAL A 28 32.22 -39.44 -25.58
CA VAL A 28 33.33 -39.47 -24.62
C VAL A 28 33.23 -38.23 -23.71
N ALA A 29 33.34 -38.42 -22.40
CA ALA A 29 33.48 -37.32 -21.45
C ALA A 29 34.70 -36.45 -21.84
N ASP A 30 34.60 -35.14 -21.60
CA ASP A 30 35.63 -34.15 -21.91
C ASP A 30 36.08 -34.06 -23.38
N SER A 31 35.34 -34.71 -24.31
CA SER A 31 35.44 -34.42 -25.75
C SER A 31 34.59 -33.20 -26.12
N LYS A 32 34.76 -32.67 -27.34
CA LYS A 32 33.94 -31.58 -27.90
C LYS A 32 33.15 -32.08 -29.11
N GLY A 33 31.82 -31.96 -29.06
CA GLY A 33 30.94 -32.46 -30.12
C GLY A 33 31.19 -31.81 -31.48
N ILE A 34 31.58 -30.53 -31.49
CA ILE A 34 32.01 -29.79 -32.69
C ILE A 34 33.24 -28.92 -32.39
N TYR A 35 33.99 -28.56 -33.43
CA TYR A 35 35.02 -27.52 -33.37
C TYR A 35 35.05 -26.69 -34.65
N LEU A 36 34.92 -25.37 -34.52
CA LEU A 36 34.74 -24.42 -35.63
C LEU A 36 35.90 -23.42 -35.71
N ALA A 37 36.79 -23.57 -36.70
CA ALA A 37 37.93 -22.68 -36.96
C ALA A 37 37.88 -21.98 -38.34
N GLY A 38 36.95 -22.39 -39.21
CA GLY A 38 36.63 -21.72 -40.48
C GLY A 38 35.66 -20.54 -40.32
N THR A 39 35.23 -19.95 -41.44
CA THR A 39 34.17 -18.94 -41.46
C THR A 39 32.80 -19.59 -41.38
N VAL A 40 31.91 -19.06 -40.53
CA VAL A 40 30.52 -19.53 -40.39
C VAL A 40 29.61 -18.41 -40.86
N LYS A 41 29.04 -18.52 -42.06
CA LYS A 41 28.34 -17.44 -42.76
C LYS A 41 27.09 -17.92 -43.48
N GLY A 42 25.92 -17.53 -42.96
CA GLY A 42 24.64 -17.75 -43.63
C GLY A 42 24.30 -16.66 -44.66
N THR A 43 23.30 -16.92 -45.49
CA THR A 43 22.62 -15.88 -46.29
C THR A 43 21.74 -14.99 -45.39
N SER A 44 21.05 -15.60 -44.42
CA SER A 44 20.34 -14.89 -43.34
C SER A 44 20.28 -15.72 -42.04
N LYS A 45 20.08 -15.04 -40.91
CA LYS A 45 20.13 -15.58 -39.53
C LYS A 45 19.23 -16.80 -39.27
N ASP A 46 18.18 -16.98 -40.06
CA ASP A 46 17.25 -18.11 -40.02
C ASP A 46 17.70 -19.34 -40.83
N LYS A 47 18.60 -19.16 -41.82
CA LYS A 47 19.06 -20.19 -42.77
C LYS A 47 20.23 -21.00 -42.26
N LEU A 48 21.13 -20.40 -41.47
CA LEU A 48 22.24 -21.09 -40.82
C LEU A 48 21.95 -21.28 -39.33
N LYS A 49 21.62 -22.52 -38.95
CA LYS A 49 21.32 -22.94 -37.57
C LYS A 49 22.29 -24.03 -37.13
N ILE A 50 23.02 -23.78 -36.05
CA ILE A 50 23.92 -24.74 -35.41
C ILE A 50 23.44 -24.98 -33.98
N THR A 51 23.17 -26.24 -33.62
CA THR A 51 22.71 -26.62 -32.28
C THR A 51 23.51 -27.81 -31.76
N ALA A 52 24.17 -27.64 -30.62
CA ALA A 52 24.86 -28.71 -29.89
C ALA A 52 24.26 -28.85 -28.49
N ASP A 53 23.79 -30.05 -28.13
CA ASP A 53 23.37 -30.42 -26.77
C ASP A 53 24.12 -31.69 -26.36
N ASP A 54 25.34 -31.49 -25.88
CA ASP A 54 26.36 -32.52 -25.71
C ASP A 54 26.74 -32.69 -24.24
N LYS A 55 27.24 -33.85 -23.86
CA LYS A 55 27.62 -34.14 -22.47
C LYS A 55 28.67 -33.14 -21.97
N CYS A 56 29.68 -32.90 -22.81
CA CYS A 56 30.72 -31.89 -22.61
C CYS A 56 30.88 -31.11 -23.92
N ASN A 57 30.60 -29.80 -23.94
CA ASN A 57 30.83 -28.96 -25.13
C ASN A 57 30.79 -27.44 -24.84
N THR A 58 31.91 -26.86 -24.40
CA THR A 58 32.15 -25.39 -24.40
C THR A 58 33.27 -24.97 -25.34
N ASP A 59 34.24 -25.84 -25.60
CA ASP A 59 35.43 -25.58 -26.41
C ASP A 59 35.17 -25.65 -27.93
N PHE A 60 34.06 -25.06 -28.39
CA PHE A 60 33.45 -25.39 -29.68
C PHE A 60 33.94 -24.54 -30.88
N TYR A 61 34.78 -23.52 -30.66
CA TYR A 61 35.28 -22.61 -31.70
C TYR A 61 36.72 -22.18 -31.46
N ALA A 62 37.45 -21.89 -32.53
CA ALA A 62 38.83 -21.40 -32.48
C ALA A 62 38.92 -19.90 -32.16
N ASP A 63 40.11 -19.45 -31.78
CA ASP A 63 40.37 -18.04 -31.49
C ASP A 63 40.17 -17.15 -32.73
N GLY A 64 39.49 -16.02 -32.55
CA GLY A 64 39.18 -15.07 -33.63
C GLY A 64 38.00 -15.46 -34.53
N ILE A 65 37.17 -16.43 -34.14
CA ILE A 65 36.03 -16.91 -34.94
C ILE A 65 35.11 -15.76 -35.39
N THR A 66 34.48 -15.90 -36.56
CA THR A 66 33.39 -15.04 -36.99
C THR A 66 32.15 -15.86 -37.32
N PHE A 67 31.06 -15.55 -36.63
CA PHE A 67 29.71 -15.97 -36.98
C PHE A 67 28.99 -14.78 -37.65
N GLU A 68 28.56 -14.98 -38.89
CA GLU A 68 27.83 -13.99 -39.68
C GLU A 68 26.49 -14.59 -40.15
N ASN A 69 25.39 -13.86 -39.96
CA ASN A 69 24.03 -14.32 -40.35
C ASN A 69 23.69 -15.72 -39.83
N ALA A 70 23.97 -16.03 -38.56
CA ALA A 70 23.84 -17.38 -38.01
C ALA A 70 23.16 -17.43 -36.64
N THR A 71 22.47 -18.53 -36.35
CA THR A 71 21.91 -18.85 -35.03
C THR A 71 22.63 -20.06 -34.44
N ILE A 72 23.33 -19.88 -33.33
CA ILE A 72 24.18 -20.89 -32.68
C ILE A 72 23.68 -21.13 -31.26
N ASN A 73 23.38 -22.39 -30.92
CA ASN A 73 22.95 -22.81 -29.59
C ASN A 73 23.88 -23.92 -29.09
N VAL A 74 24.68 -23.66 -28.05
CA VAL A 74 25.63 -24.64 -27.50
C VAL A 74 25.39 -24.87 -26.02
N LYS A 75 24.99 -26.09 -25.68
CA LYS A 75 24.71 -26.57 -24.32
C LYS A 75 25.66 -27.72 -23.99
N SER A 76 26.51 -27.49 -23.00
CA SER A 76 27.21 -28.55 -22.27
C SER A 76 26.29 -29.04 -21.15
N GLN A 77 25.97 -30.34 -21.12
CA GLN A 77 25.09 -30.92 -20.08
C GLN A 77 25.82 -31.01 -18.73
N THR A 78 27.14 -31.25 -18.73
CA THR A 78 28.00 -31.15 -17.56
C THR A 78 28.85 -29.88 -17.57
N ARG A 79 29.39 -29.50 -16.41
CA ARG A 79 30.26 -28.31 -16.24
C ARG A 79 31.62 -28.54 -16.88
N THR A 80 31.88 -27.84 -17.98
CA THR A 80 33.17 -27.82 -18.69
C THR A 80 33.94 -26.51 -18.46
N TRP A 81 35.26 -26.51 -18.68
CA TRP A 81 36.09 -25.29 -18.65
C TRP A 81 36.21 -24.69 -20.05
N PHE A 82 36.49 -23.38 -20.13
CA PHE A 82 36.73 -22.68 -21.39
C PHE A 82 37.70 -21.53 -21.14
N ASP A 83 38.80 -21.49 -21.89
CA ASP A 83 39.77 -20.39 -21.82
C ASP A 83 39.36 -19.26 -22.77
N ALA A 84 39.67 -18.02 -22.41
CA ALA A 84 39.24 -16.83 -23.13
C ALA A 84 39.73 -16.80 -24.59
N ARG A 85 38.83 -16.50 -25.52
CA ARG A 85 39.11 -16.37 -26.96
C ARG A 85 38.44 -15.14 -27.55
N ASP A 86 38.96 -14.68 -28.69
CA ASP A 86 38.37 -13.64 -29.51
C ASP A 86 37.13 -14.16 -30.26
N LEU A 87 36.03 -13.41 -30.19
CA LEU A 87 34.71 -13.79 -30.71
C LEU A 87 34.08 -12.62 -31.48
N ASN A 88 33.71 -12.87 -32.74
CA ASN A 88 33.01 -11.90 -33.59
C ASN A 88 31.60 -12.43 -33.94
N LEU A 89 30.57 -11.64 -33.63
CA LEU A 89 29.16 -11.90 -33.99
C LEU A 89 28.65 -10.77 -34.88
N LYS A 90 28.15 -11.11 -36.08
CA LYS A 90 27.53 -10.17 -37.02
C LYS A 90 26.15 -10.68 -37.43
N ASN A 91 25.10 -9.89 -37.24
CA ASN A 91 23.71 -10.26 -37.52
C ASN A 91 23.34 -11.69 -37.02
N SER A 92 23.80 -12.07 -35.84
CA SER A 92 23.77 -13.46 -35.35
C SER A 92 23.08 -13.58 -33.99
N SER A 93 22.81 -14.80 -33.53
CA SER A 93 22.48 -15.07 -32.12
C SER A 93 23.33 -16.24 -31.63
N LEU A 94 23.96 -16.08 -30.47
CA LEU A 94 24.70 -17.12 -29.78
C LEU A 94 24.05 -17.38 -28.41
N THR A 95 23.61 -18.60 -28.15
CA THR A 95 23.15 -19.05 -26.82
C THR A 95 24.13 -20.08 -26.27
N VAL A 96 24.62 -19.87 -25.04
CA VAL A 96 25.58 -20.77 -24.36
C VAL A 96 25.11 -21.22 -22.98
N ALA A 97 25.41 -22.47 -22.62
CA ALA A 97 25.09 -23.04 -21.30
C ALA A 97 26.08 -24.14 -20.88
N GLY A 98 26.26 -24.34 -19.56
CA GLY A 98 27.06 -25.45 -19.00
C GLY A 98 28.56 -25.20 -18.83
N PHE A 99 28.98 -23.93 -18.82
CA PHE A 99 30.35 -23.51 -18.57
C PHE A 99 30.75 -23.55 -17.08
N GLY A 100 32.02 -23.23 -16.81
CA GLY A 100 32.65 -23.25 -15.49
C GLY A 100 32.33 -22.02 -14.64
N MET A 101 33.38 -21.40 -14.07
CA MET A 101 33.23 -20.23 -13.19
C MET A 101 32.64 -19.00 -13.91
N SER A 102 32.84 -18.94 -15.23
CA SER A 102 32.22 -18.04 -16.19
C SER A 102 32.33 -18.63 -17.59
N TYR A 103 31.59 -18.09 -18.55
CA TYR A 103 31.96 -18.14 -19.95
C TYR A 103 32.95 -17.01 -20.24
N TYR A 104 34.18 -17.34 -20.61
CA TYR A 104 35.25 -16.37 -20.81
C TYR A 104 35.38 -15.95 -22.28
N VAL A 105 35.53 -14.65 -22.53
CA VAL A 105 35.84 -14.07 -23.84
C VAL A 105 37.01 -13.10 -23.67
N ASN A 106 37.97 -13.15 -24.59
CA ASN A 106 39.03 -12.16 -24.64
C ASN A 106 38.47 -10.89 -25.30
N LYS A 107 38.53 -10.77 -26.63
CA LYS A 107 37.83 -9.71 -27.37
C LYS A 107 36.43 -10.15 -27.80
N LEU A 108 35.42 -9.35 -27.47
CA LEU A 108 34.06 -9.48 -27.96
C LEU A 108 33.75 -8.37 -28.96
N ASN A 109 33.43 -8.73 -30.21
CA ASN A 109 32.93 -7.79 -31.22
C ASN A 109 31.52 -8.23 -31.64
N MET A 110 30.51 -7.43 -31.34
CA MET A 110 29.11 -7.71 -31.67
C MET A 110 28.50 -6.58 -32.50
N ASP A 111 27.86 -6.94 -33.61
CA ASP A 111 27.18 -6.03 -34.54
C ASP A 111 25.82 -6.63 -34.92
N ASN A 112 24.71 -5.92 -34.64
CA ASN A 112 23.32 -6.40 -34.76
C ASN A 112 23.11 -7.84 -34.24
N SER A 113 23.75 -8.18 -33.13
CA SER A 113 23.89 -9.57 -32.66
C SER A 113 23.43 -9.77 -31.24
N GLU A 114 22.98 -10.99 -30.96
CA GLU A 114 22.51 -11.40 -29.64
C GLU A 114 23.45 -12.42 -29.01
N PHE A 115 23.65 -12.32 -27.69
CA PHE A 115 24.43 -13.28 -26.92
C PHE A 115 23.73 -13.61 -25.59
N VAL A 116 23.20 -14.82 -25.46
CA VAL A 116 22.45 -15.30 -24.29
C VAL A 116 23.30 -16.30 -23.49
N ILE A 117 23.47 -16.01 -22.19
CA ILE A 117 24.29 -16.81 -21.28
C ILE A 117 23.37 -17.47 -20.23
N ASN A 118 23.13 -18.77 -20.39
CA ASN A 118 22.14 -19.55 -19.63
C ASN A 118 22.75 -20.41 -18.51
N LYS A 119 22.01 -20.55 -17.41
CA LYS A 119 22.43 -21.31 -16.22
C LYS A 119 22.19 -22.81 -16.36
N ILE A 120 23.18 -23.61 -15.96
CA ILE A 120 23.09 -25.06 -15.73
C ILE A 120 23.87 -25.38 -14.45
N GLY A 121 23.29 -26.21 -13.56
CA GLY A 121 23.89 -26.53 -12.28
C GLY A 121 23.92 -25.34 -11.30
N TRP A 122 24.85 -25.39 -10.33
CA TRP A 122 24.90 -24.45 -9.19
C TRP A 122 26.22 -23.68 -9.02
N ARG A 123 27.23 -23.91 -9.89
CA ARG A 123 28.58 -23.32 -9.78
C ARG A 123 28.92 -22.39 -10.95
N HIS A 124 28.14 -21.33 -11.11
CA HIS A 124 28.36 -20.26 -12.09
C HIS A 124 28.55 -18.91 -11.36
N SER A 125 29.75 -18.62 -10.87
CA SER A 125 30.01 -17.37 -10.13
C SER A 125 29.74 -16.13 -10.97
N THR A 126 30.16 -16.16 -12.24
CA THR A 126 29.88 -15.12 -13.22
C THR A 126 29.13 -15.75 -14.41
N GLY A 127 28.26 -14.99 -15.08
CA GLY A 127 27.77 -15.36 -16.40
C GLY A 127 28.89 -15.24 -17.45
N LEU A 128 29.03 -14.05 -18.05
CA LEU A 128 30.05 -13.71 -19.04
C LEU A 128 31.23 -12.97 -18.41
N THR A 129 32.47 -13.30 -18.79
CA THR A 129 33.67 -12.53 -18.44
C THR A 129 34.36 -12.00 -19.70
N ILE A 130 34.64 -10.69 -19.76
CA ILE A 130 35.30 -10.01 -20.88
C ILE A 130 36.65 -9.46 -20.43
N GLN A 131 37.74 -9.82 -21.12
CA GLN A 131 39.12 -9.55 -20.70
C GLN A 131 39.93 -8.66 -21.66
N GLY A 132 39.49 -8.52 -22.92
CA GLY A 132 40.14 -7.73 -23.96
C GLY A 132 39.29 -6.55 -24.47
N ASN A 133 39.93 -5.63 -25.20
CA ASN A 133 39.29 -4.43 -25.76
C ASN A 133 38.16 -4.78 -26.74
N SER A 134 36.91 -4.46 -26.38
CA SER A 134 35.69 -5.05 -26.95
C SER A 134 34.66 -3.99 -27.40
N THR A 135 33.78 -4.35 -28.35
CA THR A 135 32.74 -3.46 -28.90
C THR A 135 31.40 -4.18 -29.10
N VAL A 136 30.30 -3.57 -28.67
CA VAL A 136 28.93 -4.08 -28.84
C VAL A 136 28.08 -2.97 -29.47
N THR A 137 27.64 -3.14 -30.72
CA THR A 137 27.08 -2.06 -31.55
C THR A 137 25.79 -2.45 -32.27
N ASN A 138 25.05 -1.42 -32.72
CA ASN A 138 23.96 -1.51 -33.70
C ASN A 138 22.84 -2.47 -33.29
N ASN A 139 22.10 -2.15 -32.23
CA ASN A 139 20.99 -2.96 -31.68
C ASN A 139 21.42 -4.38 -31.23
N SER A 140 22.69 -4.55 -30.83
CA SER A 140 23.14 -5.80 -30.21
C SER A 140 22.57 -5.97 -28.80
N ARG A 141 22.40 -7.21 -28.34
CA ARG A 141 21.85 -7.52 -27.00
C ARG A 141 22.64 -8.63 -26.30
N ILE A 142 23.08 -8.41 -25.07
CA ILE A 142 23.67 -9.45 -24.20
C ILE A 142 22.71 -9.75 -23.06
N VAL A 143 22.39 -11.02 -22.83
CA VAL A 143 21.43 -11.48 -21.82
C VAL A 143 22.11 -12.42 -20.84
N ALA A 144 22.29 -11.97 -19.59
CA ALA A 144 22.86 -12.77 -18.51
C ALA A 144 21.76 -13.41 -17.66
N ASN A 145 21.42 -14.66 -17.98
CA ASN A 145 20.51 -15.51 -17.20
C ASN A 145 21.26 -16.39 -16.18
N ALA A 146 22.57 -16.15 -16.00
CA ALA A 146 23.49 -16.90 -15.14
C ALA A 146 24.48 -15.96 -14.45
N GLY A 147 25.06 -16.41 -13.33
CA GLY A 147 26.02 -15.65 -12.52
C GLY A 147 25.51 -15.35 -11.12
N SER A 148 26.02 -16.05 -10.11
CA SER A 148 25.60 -15.86 -8.71
C SER A 148 26.24 -14.62 -8.05
N THR A 149 27.34 -14.13 -8.61
CA THR A 149 28.08 -12.94 -8.13
C THR A 149 27.97 -11.79 -9.12
N ALA A 150 28.11 -12.05 -10.43
CA ALA A 150 27.90 -11.07 -11.50
C ALA A 150 27.28 -11.71 -12.75
N GLY A 151 26.36 -11.03 -13.43
CA GLY A 151 25.88 -11.45 -14.75
C GLY A 151 26.94 -11.26 -15.85
N ILE A 152 27.60 -10.11 -15.86
CA ILE A 152 28.75 -9.79 -16.72
C ILE A 152 29.89 -9.25 -15.83
N SER A 153 31.10 -9.78 -16.00
CA SER A 153 32.33 -9.30 -15.37
C SER A 153 33.28 -8.72 -16.41
N VAL A 154 33.80 -7.52 -16.19
CA VAL A 154 34.77 -6.86 -17.09
C VAL A 154 36.10 -6.69 -16.36
N GLY A 155 37.19 -7.09 -17.02
CA GLY A 155 38.53 -7.06 -16.45
C GLY A 155 39.58 -6.73 -17.52
N ILE A 156 39.46 -5.56 -18.14
CA ILE A 156 40.27 -5.14 -19.29
C ILE A 156 41.34 -4.15 -18.83
N SER A 157 42.52 -4.65 -18.43
CA SER A 157 43.62 -3.79 -17.95
C SER A 157 44.00 -2.72 -18.99
N ASN A 158 43.92 -1.44 -18.61
CA ASN A 158 44.16 -0.26 -19.46
C ASN A 158 43.35 -0.21 -20.77
N GLY A 159 42.23 -0.94 -20.87
CA GLY A 159 41.39 -0.99 -22.06
C GLY A 159 39.92 -0.69 -21.77
N LYS A 160 39.07 -0.92 -22.79
CA LYS A 160 37.63 -0.63 -22.71
C LYS A 160 36.73 -1.66 -23.39
N LEU A 161 35.52 -1.78 -22.85
CA LEU A 161 34.32 -2.27 -23.53
C LEU A 161 33.50 -1.04 -23.94
N ALA A 162 33.25 -0.87 -25.24
CA ALA A 162 32.34 0.16 -25.75
C ALA A 162 31.00 -0.49 -26.14
N VAL A 163 29.89 0.06 -25.64
CA VAL A 163 28.52 -0.38 -25.95
C VAL A 163 27.77 0.80 -26.54
N THR A 164 27.34 0.68 -27.80
CA THR A 164 26.71 1.78 -28.55
C THR A 164 25.39 1.33 -29.14
N ASN A 165 24.30 2.09 -28.89
CA ASN A 165 22.94 1.77 -29.33
C ASN A 165 22.57 0.28 -29.15
N SER A 166 22.84 -0.28 -27.96
CA SER A 166 22.75 -1.72 -27.68
C SER A 166 22.23 -2.00 -26.25
N THR A 167 21.88 -3.24 -25.93
CA THR A 167 21.26 -3.61 -24.63
C THR A 167 22.11 -4.62 -23.84
N LEU A 168 22.27 -4.38 -22.55
CA LEU A 168 22.74 -5.36 -21.56
C LEU A 168 21.59 -5.71 -20.61
N GLU A 169 21.27 -6.99 -20.45
CA GLU A 169 20.11 -7.46 -19.69
C GLU A 169 20.50 -8.48 -18.63
N PHE A 170 20.00 -8.28 -17.41
CA PHE A 170 20.38 -9.05 -16.22
C PHE A 170 19.16 -9.72 -15.57
N ASN A 171 19.07 -11.04 -15.78
CA ASN A 171 18.07 -11.93 -15.20
C ASN A 171 18.73 -12.98 -14.27
N ASN A 172 19.96 -12.72 -13.81
CA ASN A 172 20.83 -13.70 -13.17
C ASN A 172 20.48 -13.95 -11.69
N GLY A 173 19.84 -12.99 -11.01
CA GLY A 173 19.46 -13.09 -9.59
C GLY A 173 20.63 -13.23 -8.61
N GLY A 174 21.85 -12.86 -9.04
CA GLY A 174 23.06 -12.91 -8.22
C GLY A 174 23.37 -11.59 -7.50
N THR A 175 24.55 -11.49 -6.87
CA THR A 175 25.00 -10.30 -6.15
C THR A 175 25.09 -9.03 -7.00
N GLY A 176 25.17 -9.13 -8.34
CA GLY A 176 25.07 -7.98 -9.23
C GLY A 176 24.85 -8.38 -10.69
N GLY A 177 24.57 -7.39 -11.53
CA GLY A 177 24.48 -7.53 -12.98
C GLY A 177 25.85 -7.32 -13.64
N LEU A 178 26.21 -6.07 -13.96
CA LEU A 178 27.51 -5.69 -14.52
C LEU A 178 28.53 -5.37 -13.41
N ASN A 179 29.66 -6.05 -13.37
CA ASN A 179 30.77 -5.78 -12.45
C ASN A 179 32.06 -5.43 -13.22
N VAL A 180 32.55 -4.20 -13.06
CA VAL A 180 33.79 -3.71 -13.72
C VAL A 180 34.93 -3.72 -12.70
N ASN A 181 35.76 -4.76 -12.75
CA ASN A 181 36.91 -4.93 -11.87
C ASN A 181 38.09 -4.05 -12.33
N THR A 182 38.38 -4.07 -13.63
CA THR A 182 39.44 -3.27 -14.26
C THR A 182 39.03 -2.76 -15.65
N GLY A 183 39.51 -1.57 -16.00
CA GLY A 183 39.25 -0.94 -17.31
C GLY A 183 37.95 -0.15 -17.38
N LYS A 184 37.62 0.34 -18.57
CA LYS A 184 36.42 1.18 -18.79
C LYS A 184 35.28 0.40 -19.44
N VAL A 185 34.05 0.58 -18.96
CA VAL A 185 32.84 0.32 -19.74
C VAL A 185 32.21 1.65 -20.10
N ILE A 186 32.04 1.92 -21.39
CA ILE A 186 31.42 3.15 -21.89
C ILE A 186 30.14 2.74 -22.61
N LEU A 187 28.99 3.19 -22.10
CA LEU A 187 27.69 3.01 -22.71
C LEU A 187 27.23 4.34 -23.33
N THR A 188 26.92 4.31 -24.63
CA THR A 188 26.41 5.44 -25.40
C THR A 188 25.10 5.05 -26.07
N ASP A 189 24.04 5.83 -25.87
CA ASP A 189 22.70 5.58 -26.45
C ASP A 189 22.13 4.18 -26.15
N SER A 190 22.61 3.53 -25.08
CA SER A 190 22.46 2.10 -24.81
C SER A 190 21.66 1.82 -23.53
N THR A 191 21.09 0.62 -23.43
CA THR A 191 20.18 0.24 -22.36
C THR A 191 20.80 -0.77 -21.40
N ILE A 192 20.63 -0.57 -20.09
CA ILE A 192 20.80 -1.61 -19.07
C ILE A 192 19.41 -1.99 -18.54
N LYS A 193 19.08 -3.28 -18.58
CA LYS A 193 17.83 -3.84 -18.03
C LYS A 193 18.12 -4.78 -16.87
N GLY A 194 17.33 -4.69 -15.80
CA GLY A 194 17.42 -5.59 -14.64
C GLY A 194 16.05 -6.10 -14.19
N ASP A 195 15.99 -7.34 -13.74
CA ASP A 195 14.73 -7.99 -13.33
C ASP A 195 14.38 -7.82 -11.83
N GLY A 196 15.14 -7.00 -11.11
CA GLY A 196 15.01 -6.75 -9.67
C GLY A 196 15.32 -7.95 -8.77
N LYS A 197 15.88 -9.05 -9.28
CA LYS A 197 16.24 -10.23 -8.46
C LYS A 197 17.67 -10.16 -7.91
N ASN A 198 18.49 -9.21 -8.35
CA ASN A 198 19.82 -9.00 -7.81
C ASN A 198 19.77 -8.54 -6.33
N SER A 199 20.77 -8.94 -5.54
CA SER A 199 20.87 -8.61 -4.11
C SER A 199 21.89 -7.51 -3.77
N GLY A 200 22.72 -7.14 -4.75
CA GLY A 200 23.58 -5.96 -4.78
C GLY A 200 23.42 -5.23 -6.12
N ALA A 201 24.23 -4.19 -6.33
CA ALA A 201 24.08 -3.25 -7.45
C ALA A 201 23.92 -3.93 -8.82
N LEU A 202 22.89 -3.51 -9.56
CA LEU A 202 22.60 -3.95 -10.93
C LEU A 202 23.79 -3.69 -11.87
N PHE A 203 24.54 -2.60 -11.64
CA PHE A 203 25.81 -2.36 -12.30
C PHE A 203 26.80 -1.62 -11.39
N GLY A 204 28.10 -1.87 -11.51
CA GLY A 204 29.07 -1.08 -10.78
C GLY A 204 30.54 -1.32 -11.11
N ALA A 205 31.38 -0.44 -10.56
CA ALA A 205 32.83 -0.39 -10.79
C ALA A 205 33.64 -0.39 -9.49
N GLN A 206 34.75 -1.12 -9.50
CA GLN A 206 35.74 -1.15 -8.42
C GLN A 206 36.84 -0.09 -8.65
N ASP A 207 37.81 0.04 -7.74
CA ASP A 207 38.84 1.11 -7.75
C ASP A 207 39.64 1.23 -9.06
N SER A 208 39.83 0.11 -9.76
CA SER A 208 40.58 0.04 -11.03
C SER A 208 39.69 -0.05 -12.28
N GLY A 209 38.36 -0.04 -12.11
CA GLY A 209 37.38 -0.04 -13.19
C GLY A 209 36.58 1.26 -13.25
N SER A 210 35.87 1.53 -14.35
CA SER A 210 34.91 2.65 -14.41
C SER A 210 33.73 2.38 -15.35
N ILE A 211 32.57 2.96 -15.05
CA ILE A 211 31.38 2.98 -15.93
C ILE A 211 31.09 4.42 -16.32
N GLU A 212 30.96 4.69 -17.62
CA GLU A 212 30.57 5.98 -18.18
C GLU A 212 29.25 5.85 -18.98
N LEU A 213 28.19 6.53 -18.57
CA LEU A 213 26.87 6.54 -19.24
C LEU A 213 26.64 7.86 -19.98
N LYS A 214 26.48 7.81 -21.31
CA LYS A 214 26.45 8.99 -22.21
C LYS A 214 25.32 8.91 -23.25
N GLY A 215 24.97 10.06 -23.84
CA GLY A 215 23.92 10.14 -24.86
C GLY A 215 22.55 9.72 -24.33
N ASP A 216 21.70 9.17 -25.18
CA ASP A 216 20.36 8.66 -24.85
C ASP A 216 20.42 7.24 -24.24
N CYS A 217 21.28 7.08 -23.24
CA CYS A 217 21.35 5.87 -22.43
C CYS A 217 20.06 5.68 -21.61
N LEU A 218 19.80 4.43 -21.23
CA LEU A 218 18.59 4.06 -20.51
C LEU A 218 18.91 3.04 -19.42
N ILE A 219 18.54 3.32 -18.18
CA ILE A 219 18.49 2.32 -17.11
C ILE A 219 17.03 2.00 -16.86
N ASP A 220 16.63 0.77 -17.18
CA ASP A 220 15.32 0.21 -16.85
C ASP A 220 15.52 -0.85 -15.76
N SER A 221 15.31 -0.45 -14.51
CA SER A 221 15.22 -1.37 -13.38
C SER A 221 13.91 -1.14 -12.60
N PRO A 222 13.44 -2.08 -11.77
CA PRO A 222 12.20 -1.90 -11.04
C PRO A 222 12.22 -0.76 -10.01
N ALA A 223 13.38 -0.11 -9.79
CA ALA A 223 13.62 0.98 -8.84
C ALA A 223 13.04 0.72 -7.42
N SER A 224 12.94 -0.56 -7.05
CA SER A 224 12.23 -1.09 -5.89
C SER A 224 13.13 -1.23 -4.66
N LYS A 225 14.44 -1.31 -4.88
CA LYS A 225 15.49 -1.54 -3.88
C LYS A 225 16.72 -0.74 -4.25
N ASN A 226 17.51 -0.37 -3.23
CA ASN A 226 18.83 0.24 -3.41
C ASN A 226 19.78 -0.59 -4.32
N ALA A 227 19.57 -1.92 -4.39
CA ALA A 227 20.29 -2.84 -5.28
C ALA A 227 19.98 -2.63 -6.78
N ASP A 228 18.83 -2.07 -7.13
CA ASP A 228 18.38 -1.90 -8.52
C ASP A 228 19.12 -0.75 -9.24
N GLY A 229 20.01 -0.04 -8.54
CA GLY A 229 20.82 1.08 -9.05
C GLY A 229 22.27 0.74 -9.40
N GLY A 230 23.02 1.79 -9.77
CA GLY A 230 24.46 1.74 -10.05
C GLY A 230 25.33 2.01 -8.82
N ALA A 231 26.61 1.60 -8.85
CA ALA A 231 27.59 1.93 -7.81
C ALA A 231 29.03 2.10 -8.37
N GLY A 232 29.86 2.93 -7.75
CA GLY A 232 31.29 3.01 -8.08
C GLY A 232 32.11 3.66 -6.98
N THR A 233 33.38 3.26 -6.82
CA THR A 233 34.29 3.91 -5.87
C THR A 233 34.83 5.23 -6.42
N GLY A 234 35.13 6.19 -5.53
CA GLY A 234 35.63 7.52 -5.89
C GLY A 234 34.74 8.25 -6.90
N SER A 235 35.26 8.44 -8.11
CA SER A 235 34.58 9.07 -9.25
C SER A 235 34.32 8.10 -10.42
N ASN A 236 34.40 6.80 -10.18
CA ASN A 236 34.44 5.77 -11.22
C ASN A 236 33.06 5.42 -11.83
N TYR A 237 31.98 6.01 -11.30
CA TYR A 237 30.63 5.96 -11.88
C TYR A 237 30.27 7.36 -12.42
N VAL A 238 30.24 7.49 -13.75
CA VAL A 238 30.07 8.76 -14.47
C VAL A 238 28.77 8.75 -15.27
N VAL A 239 27.98 9.83 -15.17
CA VAL A 239 26.76 10.03 -15.97
C VAL A 239 26.77 11.42 -16.61
N THR A 240 26.57 11.48 -17.93
CA THR A 240 26.45 12.73 -18.70
C THR A 240 25.26 12.72 -19.69
N GLY A 241 24.34 11.76 -19.57
CA GLY A 241 23.15 11.66 -20.39
C GLY A 241 22.23 10.51 -19.95
N GLY A 242 21.03 10.45 -20.54
CA GLY A 242 20.11 9.33 -20.43
C GLY A 242 19.02 9.47 -19.36
N SER A 243 18.07 8.53 -19.37
CA SER A 243 17.05 8.36 -18.33
C SER A 243 17.40 7.18 -17.43
N HIS A 244 17.28 7.36 -16.11
CA HIS A 244 17.81 6.46 -15.10
C HIS A 244 16.72 6.07 -14.08
N MET A 245 15.89 5.08 -14.39
CA MET A 245 14.89 4.55 -13.46
C MET A 245 15.60 3.67 -12.42
N VAL A 246 16.02 4.28 -11.30
CA VAL A 246 16.78 3.64 -10.20
C VAL A 246 16.38 4.23 -8.84
N THR A 247 16.58 3.47 -7.76
CA THR A 247 16.39 3.99 -6.39
C THR A 247 17.56 4.90 -5.98
N TYR A 248 17.26 6.12 -5.51
CA TYR A 248 18.26 7.03 -4.94
C TYR A 248 18.64 6.57 -3.52
N ALA A 249 19.87 6.08 -3.34
CA ALA A 249 20.28 5.39 -2.13
C ALA A 249 21.72 5.76 -1.68
N PRO A 250 21.98 7.03 -1.27
CA PRO A 250 23.33 7.55 -1.03
C PRO A 250 24.16 6.78 0.02
N GLU A 251 23.50 6.21 1.03
CA GLU A 251 24.13 5.43 2.10
C GLU A 251 24.31 3.94 1.78
N TYR A 252 23.77 3.46 0.65
CA TYR A 252 23.86 2.04 0.30
C TYR A 252 25.28 1.68 -0.13
N HIS A 253 25.90 0.78 0.63
CA HIS A 253 27.30 0.38 0.46
C HIS A 253 28.31 1.55 0.47
N SER A 254 28.03 2.66 1.15
CA SER A 254 28.85 3.89 1.13
C SER A 254 30.35 3.69 1.47
N ASN A 255 30.69 2.68 2.28
CA ASN A 255 32.08 2.28 2.58
C ASN A 255 32.80 1.53 1.44
N ASN A 256 32.05 0.93 0.50
CA ASN A 256 32.55 0.11 -0.61
C ASN A 256 32.35 0.79 -1.98
N GLY A 257 31.77 1.99 -2.03
CA GLY A 257 31.46 2.73 -3.24
C GLY A 257 30.30 3.70 -3.02
N SER A 258 30.13 4.69 -3.91
CA SER A 258 28.96 5.57 -3.91
C SER A 258 27.98 5.12 -5.00
N THR A 259 26.69 5.08 -4.66
CA THR A 259 25.59 4.94 -5.63
C THR A 259 25.29 6.22 -6.39
N ILE A 260 25.89 7.34 -5.97
CA ILE A 260 25.69 8.66 -6.53
C ILE A 260 26.75 8.91 -7.61
N PRO A 261 26.38 9.01 -8.91
CA PRO A 261 27.33 9.26 -9.97
C PRO A 261 27.89 10.68 -9.94
N VAL A 262 28.95 10.89 -10.72
CA VAL A 262 29.51 12.21 -11.01
C VAL A 262 29.37 12.61 -12.49
N ASN A 263 29.43 13.90 -12.81
CA ASN A 263 29.40 14.41 -14.19
C ASN A 263 30.74 14.29 -14.96
N GLY A 264 31.73 13.59 -14.40
CA GLY A 264 33.04 13.36 -15.04
C GLY A 264 34.01 14.54 -14.94
N GLU A 265 35.28 14.29 -15.24
CA GLU A 265 36.40 15.20 -14.98
C GLU A 265 36.31 16.53 -15.74
N GLU A 266 35.82 16.47 -16.99
CA GLU A 266 35.55 17.63 -17.86
C GLU A 266 34.57 18.62 -17.19
N ASN A 267 33.55 18.11 -16.49
CA ASN A 267 32.61 18.90 -15.69
C ASN A 267 33.07 19.12 -14.23
N GLY A 268 34.08 18.37 -13.78
CA GLY A 268 34.76 18.55 -12.50
C GLY A 268 34.48 17.49 -11.45
N ASN A 269 33.98 16.31 -11.81
CA ASN A 269 33.64 15.22 -10.88
C ASN A 269 32.73 15.69 -9.74
N GLU A 270 31.65 16.39 -10.10
CA GLU A 270 30.62 16.84 -9.17
C GLU A 270 29.60 15.72 -8.93
N LYS A 271 29.25 15.44 -7.67
CA LYS A 271 28.18 14.50 -7.32
C LYS A 271 26.83 15.04 -7.79
N LEU A 272 25.98 14.15 -8.29
CA LEU A 272 24.73 14.50 -8.96
C LEU A 272 23.50 14.18 -8.10
N HIS A 273 22.39 14.87 -8.38
CA HIS A 273 21.08 14.56 -7.81
C HIS A 273 20.20 13.94 -8.90
N LEU A 274 19.31 13.01 -8.49
CA LEU A 274 18.35 12.37 -9.38
C LEU A 274 17.06 13.18 -9.41
N PHE A 275 16.79 13.85 -10.52
CA PHE A 275 15.56 14.60 -10.77
C PHE A 275 14.65 13.85 -11.74
N THR A 276 13.34 14.07 -11.64
CA THR A 276 12.39 13.69 -12.69
C THR A 276 11.91 14.95 -13.40
N LEU A 277 12.09 15.03 -14.72
CA LEU A 277 11.66 16.19 -15.51
C LEU A 277 10.13 16.37 -15.42
N ALA A 278 9.67 17.62 -15.43
CA ALA A 278 8.23 17.94 -15.43
C ALA A 278 7.58 17.74 -16.81
N ASP A 279 8.36 17.91 -17.88
CA ASP A 279 7.98 17.67 -19.26
C ASP A 279 8.79 16.50 -19.82
N SER A 280 8.10 15.43 -20.24
CA SER A 280 8.72 14.24 -20.82
C SER A 280 9.04 14.39 -22.31
N SER A 281 8.61 15.46 -22.98
CA SER A 281 8.98 15.76 -24.38
C SER A 281 10.44 16.22 -24.51
N VAL A 282 11.01 16.82 -23.45
CA VAL A 282 12.37 17.38 -23.41
C VAL A 282 13.42 16.38 -23.90
N ALA A 283 14.12 16.74 -24.97
CA ALA A 283 15.10 15.89 -25.65
C ALA A 283 16.56 16.09 -25.16
N GLU A 284 16.89 17.29 -24.69
CA GLU A 284 18.22 17.69 -24.20
C GLU A 284 18.07 18.77 -23.12
N ILE A 285 18.93 18.75 -22.11
CA ILE A 285 19.07 19.82 -21.11
C ILE A 285 20.54 20.28 -21.01
N LYS A 286 20.76 21.50 -20.50
CA LYS A 286 22.08 22.17 -20.44
C LYS A 286 22.42 22.64 -19.02
N PRO A 287 22.51 21.73 -18.03
CA PRO A 287 22.81 22.10 -16.65
C PRO A 287 24.21 22.72 -16.49
N ILE A 288 24.35 23.56 -15.47
CA ILE A 288 25.60 24.25 -15.12
C ILE A 288 26.41 23.39 -14.14
N ASN A 289 27.62 23.00 -14.54
CA ASN A 289 28.55 22.27 -13.67
C ASN A 289 29.25 23.20 -12.65
N LYS A 290 29.92 22.64 -11.65
CA LYS A 290 30.64 23.42 -10.60
C LYS A 290 31.75 24.35 -11.11
N LYS A 291 32.14 24.29 -12.39
CA LYS A 291 33.09 25.22 -13.03
C LYS A 291 32.39 26.46 -13.61
N GLY A 292 31.06 26.55 -13.53
CA GLY A 292 30.25 27.63 -14.10
C GLY A 292 29.85 27.44 -15.57
N ASN A 293 30.25 26.32 -16.18
CA ASN A 293 29.98 26.04 -17.60
C ASN A 293 28.74 25.16 -17.77
N THR A 294 27.97 25.40 -18.83
CA THR A 294 26.92 24.48 -19.28
C THR A 294 27.53 23.31 -20.04
N TYR A 295 26.88 22.15 -19.98
CA TYR A 295 27.19 20.99 -20.82
C TYR A 295 25.91 20.32 -21.32
N ALA A 296 25.94 19.72 -22.50
CA ALA A 296 24.77 19.04 -23.07
C ALA A 296 24.53 17.69 -22.37
N TYR A 297 23.26 17.43 -22.04
CA TYR A 297 22.78 16.18 -21.46
C TYR A 297 21.57 15.71 -22.29
N SER A 298 21.80 14.76 -23.19
CA SER A 298 20.74 14.18 -24.03
C SER A 298 19.86 13.23 -23.22
N VAL A 299 18.54 13.30 -23.42
CA VAL A 299 17.55 12.46 -22.73
C VAL A 299 16.30 12.29 -23.62
N LYS A 300 16.49 11.86 -24.88
CA LYS A 300 15.39 11.67 -25.84
C LYS A 300 14.43 10.56 -25.39
N LYS A 301 14.98 9.44 -24.92
CA LYS A 301 14.23 8.26 -24.44
C LYS A 301 13.68 8.48 -23.03
N ALA A 302 12.47 7.99 -22.78
CA ALA A 302 11.91 7.82 -21.44
C ALA A 302 12.17 6.39 -20.94
N SER A 303 12.11 6.19 -19.62
CA SER A 303 12.13 4.87 -18.97
C SER A 303 10.75 4.17 -19.06
N GLU A 304 10.68 2.89 -18.70
CA GLU A 304 9.44 2.09 -18.79
C GLU A 304 8.24 2.69 -18.02
N ASP A 305 8.48 3.52 -17.00
CA ASP A 305 7.45 4.26 -16.26
C ASP A 305 6.93 5.53 -16.99
N ASN A 306 7.37 5.72 -18.24
CA ASN A 306 7.14 6.84 -19.16
C ASN A 306 7.68 8.20 -18.69
N LYS A 307 8.65 8.23 -17.76
CA LYS A 307 9.28 9.47 -17.26
C LYS A 307 10.75 9.57 -17.70
N LYS A 308 11.33 10.74 -17.44
CA LYS A 308 12.73 11.07 -17.71
C LYS A 308 13.44 11.41 -16.40
N HIS A 309 14.23 10.46 -15.92
CA HIS A 309 14.98 10.57 -14.66
C HIS A 309 16.44 10.92 -14.94
N VAL A 310 16.86 12.14 -14.58
CA VAL A 310 18.17 12.68 -14.96
C VAL A 310 19.09 12.87 -13.75
N TRP A 311 20.34 12.45 -13.88
CA TRP A 311 21.41 12.71 -12.91
C TRP A 311 22.12 14.01 -13.29
N VAL A 312 21.91 15.07 -12.52
CA VAL A 312 22.44 16.42 -12.85
C VAL A 312 22.87 17.20 -11.60
N PRO A 313 23.71 18.25 -11.75
CA PRO A 313 24.03 19.17 -10.66
C PRO A 313 22.79 19.90 -10.14
N ALA A 314 22.67 20.00 -8.83
CA ALA A 314 21.62 20.77 -8.17
C ALA A 314 22.12 22.15 -7.72
N ALA A 315 21.20 23.09 -7.56
CA ALA A 315 21.37 24.28 -6.72
C ALA A 315 20.25 24.33 -5.69
N LYS A 316 20.59 24.68 -4.46
CA LYS A 316 19.65 24.71 -3.35
C LYS A 316 18.95 26.06 -3.21
N VAL A 317 17.65 26.03 -2.96
CA VAL A 317 16.84 27.18 -2.55
C VAL A 317 16.45 26.99 -1.08
N THR A 318 16.97 27.84 -0.20
CA THR A 318 16.70 27.80 1.25
C THR A 318 15.73 28.92 1.63
N PHE A 319 14.56 28.55 2.14
CA PHE A 319 13.46 29.45 2.49
C PHE A 319 13.47 29.80 3.99
N GLU A 320 13.63 31.08 4.33
CA GLU A 320 13.68 31.64 5.69
C GLU A 320 12.40 32.44 6.03
N LEU A 321 11.88 32.31 7.25
CA LEU A 321 10.62 32.99 7.66
C LEU A 321 10.74 34.52 7.81
N ASN A 322 11.96 35.07 7.75
CA ASN A 322 12.28 36.49 7.77
C ASN A 322 13.66 36.68 7.11
N ASP A 323 13.96 37.87 6.59
CA ASP A 323 15.34 38.23 6.23
C ASP A 323 16.22 38.20 7.48
N THR A 324 17.13 37.23 7.55
CA THR A 324 18.09 37.07 8.66
C THR A 324 18.96 38.31 8.88
N LYS A 325 19.17 39.13 7.84
CA LYS A 325 19.98 40.37 7.89
C LYS A 325 19.16 41.64 8.16
N ALA A 326 17.82 41.55 8.27
CA ALA A 326 16.98 42.71 8.57
C ALA A 326 17.02 43.09 10.06
N GLU A 327 16.65 44.34 10.36
CA GLU A 327 16.38 44.81 11.71
C GLU A 327 15.18 44.09 12.34
N ASP A 328 15.22 43.79 13.63
CA ASP A 328 14.15 43.06 14.32
C ASP A 328 12.79 43.80 14.36
N ALA A 329 12.79 45.11 14.11
CA ALA A 329 11.56 45.90 13.94
C ALA A 329 10.79 45.59 12.64
N LYS A 330 11.49 45.01 11.64
CA LYS A 330 10.98 44.61 10.32
C LYS A 330 10.68 43.09 10.24
N LYS A 331 11.09 42.30 11.23
CA LYS A 331 10.82 40.85 11.31
C LYS A 331 9.44 40.57 11.89
N ALA A 332 8.69 39.68 11.26
CA ALA A 332 7.43 39.19 11.77
C ALA A 332 7.66 38.21 12.93
N LYS A 333 7.42 38.69 14.16
CA LYS A 333 7.55 37.89 15.38
C LYS A 333 6.46 36.83 15.44
N GLY A 334 6.86 35.58 15.69
CA GLY A 334 5.93 34.43 15.70
C GLY A 334 5.56 33.90 14.31
N ALA A 335 6.31 34.26 13.27
CA ALA A 335 6.21 33.62 11.96
C ALA A 335 6.56 32.11 12.05
N ILE A 336 5.78 31.27 11.39
CA ILE A 336 5.96 29.81 11.26
C ILE A 336 5.57 29.33 9.85
N PHE A 337 6.08 28.18 9.43
CA PHE A 337 5.60 27.47 8.25
C PHE A 337 4.22 26.82 8.51
N SER A 338 3.52 26.39 7.46
CA SER A 338 2.22 25.72 7.55
C SER A 338 2.24 24.41 8.35
N ASP A 339 3.38 23.73 8.43
CA ASP A 339 3.63 22.56 9.30
C ASP A 339 3.95 22.93 10.77
N SER A 340 3.71 24.19 11.14
CA SER A 340 4.01 24.82 12.44
C SER A 340 5.49 24.90 12.84
N SER A 341 6.42 24.55 11.95
CA SER A 341 7.85 24.65 12.25
C SER A 341 8.44 26.04 11.99
N THR A 342 9.57 26.34 12.64
CA THR A 342 10.36 27.58 12.45
C THR A 342 11.66 27.36 11.65
N ASN A 343 12.07 26.12 11.45
CA ASN A 343 13.30 25.78 10.72
C ASN A 343 13.11 26.04 9.23
N ALA A 344 14.15 26.58 8.58
CA ALA A 344 14.16 26.85 7.14
C ALA A 344 13.83 25.60 6.30
N LYS A 345 13.20 25.80 5.15
CA LYS A 345 12.86 24.72 4.20
C LYS A 345 13.86 24.74 3.05
N GLU A 346 14.19 23.57 2.53
CA GLU A 346 15.14 23.43 1.42
C GLU A 346 14.46 22.75 0.23
N SER A 347 14.57 23.36 -0.95
CA SER A 347 14.19 22.78 -2.24
C SER A 347 15.40 22.79 -3.17
N LEU A 348 15.41 21.92 -4.19
CA LEU A 348 16.51 21.79 -5.15
C LEU A 348 15.99 22.08 -6.56
N ALA A 349 16.71 22.90 -7.30
CA ALA A 349 16.54 23.06 -8.74
C ALA A 349 17.69 22.37 -9.49
N ILE A 350 17.46 21.95 -10.73
CA ILE A 350 18.57 21.61 -11.65
C ILE A 350 19.35 22.91 -11.90
N ARG A 351 20.67 22.91 -11.69
CA ARG A 351 21.44 24.16 -11.76
C ARG A 351 21.42 24.74 -13.17
N GLY A 352 20.96 25.97 -13.30
CA GLY A 352 20.67 26.62 -14.59
C GLY A 352 19.20 26.56 -15.02
N TYR A 353 18.30 26.04 -14.18
CA TYR A 353 16.86 25.93 -14.44
C TYR A 353 16.00 26.48 -13.30
N ALA A 354 14.70 26.63 -13.56
CA ALA A 354 13.67 26.94 -12.58
C ALA A 354 13.38 25.73 -11.66
N LEU A 355 12.80 25.99 -10.48
CA LEU A 355 12.40 24.93 -9.54
C LEU A 355 11.40 23.95 -10.17
N ASN A 356 10.36 24.49 -10.80
CA ASN A 356 9.26 23.74 -11.41
C ASN A 356 9.62 23.02 -12.73
N PHE A 357 10.86 23.14 -13.22
CA PHE A 357 11.33 22.41 -14.41
C PHE A 357 11.48 20.89 -14.16
N ALA A 358 11.68 20.50 -12.90
CA ALA A 358 11.62 19.11 -12.45
C ALA A 358 10.39 18.88 -11.56
N LYS A 359 9.62 17.81 -11.83
CA LYS A 359 8.43 17.51 -11.03
C LYS A 359 8.76 16.84 -9.69
N THR A 360 9.91 16.17 -9.59
CA THR A 360 10.43 15.65 -8.32
C THR A 360 11.96 15.67 -8.30
N VAL A 361 12.53 15.62 -7.09
CA VAL A 361 13.95 15.32 -6.85
C VAL A 361 14.02 14.26 -5.75
N ALA A 362 14.88 13.26 -5.93
CA ALA A 362 14.99 12.19 -4.96
C ALA A 362 15.67 12.68 -3.67
N GLY A 363 15.05 12.41 -2.52
CA GLY A 363 15.54 12.85 -1.21
C GLY A 363 15.33 14.34 -0.90
N GLY A 364 14.52 15.08 -1.66
CA GLY A 364 14.25 16.50 -1.44
C GLY A 364 12.91 16.98 -2.02
N SER A 365 12.79 18.28 -2.24
CA SER A 365 11.62 18.94 -2.88
C SER A 365 12.06 19.74 -4.10
N THR A 366 11.20 19.84 -5.13
CA THR A 366 11.33 20.82 -6.23
C THR A 366 10.28 21.94 -6.15
N GLU A 367 9.46 21.97 -5.10
CA GLU A 367 8.32 22.88 -4.95
C GLU A 367 8.61 23.98 -3.90
N THR A 368 7.98 25.14 -4.04
CA THR A 368 8.04 26.23 -3.03
C THR A 368 7.25 25.81 -1.79
N PRO A 369 7.73 26.07 -0.55
CA PRO A 369 6.93 25.85 0.64
C PRO A 369 5.66 26.70 0.64
N ALA A 370 4.55 26.11 1.07
CA ALA A 370 3.27 26.79 1.21
C ALA A 370 3.39 28.05 2.09
N ASN A 371 2.55 29.04 1.79
CA ASN A 371 2.61 30.38 2.38
C ASN A 371 2.72 30.32 3.93
N PRO A 372 3.77 30.93 4.52
CA PRO A 372 3.96 30.94 5.96
C PRO A 372 2.95 31.87 6.64
N ILE A 373 2.79 31.69 7.96
CA ILE A 373 1.80 32.40 8.77
C ILE A 373 2.53 33.19 9.88
N ALA A 374 2.16 34.45 10.08
CA ALA A 374 2.66 35.28 11.18
C ALA A 374 1.52 36.15 11.78
N PRO A 375 1.09 35.92 13.04
CA PRO A 375 -0.11 36.56 13.57
C PRO A 375 0.05 38.08 13.79
N GLY A 376 -0.85 38.89 13.21
CA GLY A 376 -0.73 40.36 13.19
C GLY A 376 0.10 40.91 12.04
N TYR A 377 0.43 40.06 11.07
CA TYR A 377 1.10 40.41 9.83
C TYR A 377 0.33 39.83 8.63
N LYS A 378 0.65 40.38 7.46
CA LYS A 378 0.19 39.94 6.15
C LYS A 378 1.41 39.53 5.33
N PHE A 379 1.37 38.34 4.75
CA PHE A 379 2.45 37.83 3.89
C PHE A 379 2.43 38.54 2.53
N LEU A 380 3.57 39.10 2.11
CA LEU A 380 3.73 39.80 0.83
C LEU A 380 4.33 38.92 -0.28
N GLY A 381 4.77 37.71 0.08
CA GLY A 381 5.47 36.78 -0.80
C GLY A 381 6.92 36.52 -0.38
N TRP A 382 7.56 35.66 -1.18
CA TRP A 382 8.97 35.30 -1.08
C TRP A 382 9.85 36.31 -1.83
N PHE A 383 11.01 36.65 -1.27
CA PHE A 383 11.97 37.60 -1.83
C PHE A 383 13.41 37.06 -1.74
N CYS A 384 14.29 37.49 -2.64
CA CYS A 384 15.71 37.14 -2.63
C CYS A 384 16.56 38.36 -3.00
N LYS A 385 17.88 38.27 -2.82
CA LYS A 385 18.85 39.29 -3.22
C LYS A 385 19.67 38.79 -4.40
N ASN A 386 19.83 39.60 -5.44
CA ASN A 386 20.61 39.26 -6.62
C ASN A 386 22.14 39.40 -6.37
N ALA A 387 22.95 39.09 -7.37
CA ALA A 387 24.42 39.18 -7.27
C ALA A 387 24.94 40.60 -6.95
N GLN A 388 24.15 41.64 -7.25
CA GLN A 388 24.42 43.04 -6.92
C GLN A 388 23.81 43.45 -5.56
N ASN A 389 23.37 42.47 -4.75
CA ASN A 389 22.73 42.63 -3.44
C ASN A 389 21.42 43.46 -3.47
N SER A 390 20.81 43.63 -4.64
CA SER A 390 19.49 44.26 -4.79
C SER A 390 18.37 43.25 -4.49
N GLU A 391 17.35 43.67 -3.75
CA GLU A 391 16.19 42.82 -3.43
C GLU A 391 15.24 42.72 -4.63
N GLN A 392 14.74 41.51 -4.90
CA GLN A 392 13.72 41.22 -5.90
C GLN A 392 12.74 40.17 -5.38
N LYS A 393 11.52 40.15 -5.93
CA LYS A 393 10.53 39.12 -5.60
C LYS A 393 10.95 37.78 -6.20
N PHE A 394 10.87 36.71 -5.41
CA PHE A 394 11.13 35.35 -5.88
C PHE A 394 9.88 34.78 -6.57
N THR A 395 10.08 34.04 -7.66
CA THR A 395 9.04 33.31 -8.40
C THR A 395 9.55 31.92 -8.76
N GLU A 396 8.66 30.95 -8.88
CA GLU A 396 9.06 29.54 -9.14
C GLU A 396 9.75 29.36 -10.51
N SER A 397 9.46 30.27 -11.45
CA SER A 397 10.07 30.42 -12.76
C SER A 397 11.48 31.04 -12.75
N MET A 398 12.00 31.48 -11.60
CA MET A 398 13.32 32.07 -11.49
C MET A 398 14.41 31.00 -11.72
N ILE A 399 15.32 31.27 -12.66
CA ILE A 399 16.44 30.38 -12.97
C ILE A 399 17.45 30.38 -11.81
N ILE A 400 17.71 29.21 -11.24
CA ILE A 400 18.60 29.04 -10.09
C ILE A 400 19.98 28.57 -10.58
N ILE A 401 20.95 29.50 -10.61
CA ILE A 401 22.33 29.22 -11.07
C ILE A 401 23.29 28.84 -9.94
N SER A 402 22.91 29.06 -8.68
CA SER A 402 23.71 28.79 -7.48
C SER A 402 22.80 28.66 -6.27
N ASP A 403 23.33 28.17 -5.14
CA ASP A 403 22.60 28.15 -3.88
C ASP A 403 22.09 29.56 -3.52
N THR A 404 20.81 29.64 -3.13
CA THR A 404 20.04 30.88 -3.05
C THR A 404 19.21 30.92 -1.77
N THR A 405 19.44 31.90 -0.90
CA THR A 405 18.56 32.19 0.24
C THR A 405 17.38 33.04 -0.21
N VAL A 406 16.17 32.59 0.13
CA VAL A 406 14.89 33.24 -0.14
C VAL A 406 14.21 33.48 1.21
N TYR A 407 13.62 34.65 1.43
CA TYR A 407 12.99 34.99 2.70
C TYR A 407 11.56 35.52 2.55
N ALA A 408 10.74 35.27 3.56
CA ALA A 408 9.38 35.78 3.63
C ALA A 408 9.39 37.27 3.98
N LYS A 409 8.57 38.07 3.27
CA LYS A 409 8.39 39.50 3.52
C LYS A 409 6.98 39.79 4.03
N TRP A 410 6.90 40.75 4.95
CA TRP A 410 5.72 40.95 5.80
C TRP A 410 5.30 42.42 5.91
N GLU A 411 3.99 42.64 5.99
CA GLU A 411 3.35 43.92 6.31
C GLU A 411 2.63 43.79 7.66
N LYS A 412 2.59 44.84 8.49
CA LYS A 412 1.84 44.82 9.77
C LYS A 412 0.36 45.03 9.52
N ASP A 413 -0.47 44.18 10.11
CA ASP A 413 -1.93 44.22 9.95
C ASP A 413 -2.63 44.08 11.32
N SER A 414 -3.36 45.13 11.72
CA SER A 414 -4.08 45.18 13.01
C SER A 414 -5.43 44.44 13.00
N SER A 415 -5.84 43.91 11.84
CA SER A 415 -6.97 43.00 11.66
C SER A 415 -6.54 41.53 11.50
N SER A 416 -5.25 41.27 11.27
CA SER A 416 -4.64 39.94 11.33
C SER A 416 -4.50 39.42 12.77
N TYR A 417 -4.75 38.12 12.95
CA TYR A 417 -4.54 37.36 14.18
C TYR A 417 -4.50 35.85 13.88
N ALA A 418 -4.31 35.03 14.91
CA ALA A 418 -4.41 33.57 14.81
C ALA A 418 -4.97 32.91 16.07
N VAL A 419 -5.52 31.71 15.88
CA VAL A 419 -5.83 30.74 16.94
C VAL A 419 -4.90 29.54 16.77
N ARG A 420 -4.17 29.19 17.83
CA ARG A 420 -3.31 28.01 17.88
C ARG A 420 -3.98 26.92 18.69
N TYR A 421 -4.15 25.76 18.10
CA TYR A 421 -4.57 24.54 18.78
C TYR A 421 -3.32 23.80 19.28
N HIS A 422 -3.38 23.22 20.48
CA HIS A 422 -2.32 22.44 21.13
C HIS A 422 -2.84 21.04 21.48
N ASN A 423 -2.10 19.98 21.13
CA ASN A 423 -2.50 18.62 21.49
C ASN A 423 -2.09 18.21 22.93
N CYS A 424 -1.32 19.04 23.63
CA CYS A 424 -0.87 18.81 25.01
C CYS A 424 -0.07 17.50 25.20
N ALA A 425 0.56 16.98 24.15
CA ALA A 425 1.53 15.90 24.24
C ALA A 425 2.89 16.42 24.77
N GLN A 426 3.88 15.53 24.94
CA GLN A 426 5.23 15.91 25.39
C GLN A 426 5.98 16.76 24.35
N ASP A 427 5.73 16.49 23.07
CA ASP A 427 6.18 17.24 21.89
C ASP A 427 5.21 18.36 21.47
N ASP A 428 4.05 18.46 22.14
CA ASP A 428 2.98 19.45 21.97
C ASP A 428 2.73 19.87 20.51
N ALA A 429 2.31 18.91 19.68
CA ALA A 429 1.99 19.17 18.28
C ALA A 429 0.87 20.22 18.19
N THR A 430 1.13 21.26 17.40
CA THR A 430 0.26 22.44 17.26
C THR A 430 -0.31 22.56 15.85
N TYR A 431 -1.39 23.33 15.74
CA TYR A 431 -1.95 23.76 14.46
C TYR A 431 -2.37 25.23 14.56
N LEU A 432 -1.94 26.07 13.62
CA LEU A 432 -2.20 27.50 13.64
C LEU A 432 -3.15 27.89 12.50
N VAL A 433 -4.31 28.44 12.86
CA VAL A 433 -5.24 29.07 11.92
C VAL A 433 -5.06 30.57 12.03
N SER A 434 -4.76 31.26 10.94
CA SER A 434 -4.70 32.73 10.90
C SER A 434 -5.78 33.30 10.01
N GLU A 435 -6.39 34.39 10.47
CA GLU A 435 -7.49 35.09 9.82
C GLU A 435 -7.17 36.59 9.77
N THR A 436 -7.82 37.29 8.83
CA THR A 436 -7.78 38.75 8.72
C THR A 436 -9.21 39.26 8.74
N ASN A 437 -9.63 39.83 9.88
CA ASN A 437 -11.02 40.21 10.13
C ASN A 437 -11.06 41.41 11.08
N SER A 438 -11.69 42.49 10.63
CA SER A 438 -11.80 43.75 11.39
C SER A 438 -12.59 43.62 12.71
N LYS A 439 -13.50 42.64 12.82
CA LYS A 439 -14.22 42.31 14.06
C LYS A 439 -13.40 41.51 15.07
N ARG A 440 -12.28 40.92 14.63
CA ARG A 440 -11.39 40.05 15.43
C ARG A 440 -12.13 38.92 16.15
N THR A 441 -12.87 38.12 15.39
CA THR A 441 -13.64 36.96 15.86
C THR A 441 -13.37 35.74 14.98
N SER A 442 -12.92 34.63 15.58
CA SER A 442 -12.60 33.37 14.91
C SER A 442 -13.62 32.27 15.23
N LYS A 443 -13.94 31.41 14.26
CA LYS A 443 -14.71 30.18 14.51
C LYS A 443 -13.77 29.12 15.10
N VAL A 444 -14.10 28.63 16.28
CA VAL A 444 -13.37 27.54 16.95
C VAL A 444 -13.58 26.25 16.15
N LEU A 445 -12.49 25.68 15.65
CA LEU A 445 -12.53 24.45 14.87
C LEU A 445 -12.92 23.24 15.71
N SER A 446 -13.54 22.26 15.07
CA SER A 446 -13.65 20.91 15.63
C SER A 446 -12.33 20.17 15.62
N PHE A 447 -12.18 19.17 16.49
CA PHE A 447 -11.06 18.23 16.45
C PHE A 447 -10.90 17.59 15.05
N GLY A 448 -12.00 17.27 14.37
CA GLY A 448 -12.01 16.76 12.99
C GLY A 448 -11.39 17.72 11.97
N GLU A 449 -11.75 19.01 12.03
CA GLU A 449 -11.15 20.06 11.19
C GLU A 449 -9.64 20.23 11.48
N VAL A 450 -9.20 20.10 12.75
CA VAL A 450 -7.78 20.17 13.11
C VAL A 450 -6.98 18.97 12.60
N ILE A 451 -7.43 17.73 12.85
CA ILE A 451 -6.67 16.53 12.42
C ILE A 451 -6.65 16.35 10.90
N LYS A 452 -7.66 16.87 10.17
CA LYS A 452 -7.67 16.91 8.70
C LYS A 452 -6.51 17.74 8.13
N ASN A 453 -6.07 18.76 8.86
CA ASN A 453 -4.96 19.64 8.46
C ASN A 453 -3.63 19.26 9.12
N ASN A 454 -3.64 18.68 10.32
CA ASN A 454 -2.46 18.13 10.98
C ASN A 454 -2.78 16.77 11.64
N ALA A 455 -2.57 15.67 10.90
CA ALA A 455 -2.83 14.33 11.42
C ALA A 455 -1.97 13.94 12.65
N LYS A 456 -0.79 14.55 12.84
CA LYS A 456 0.07 14.34 14.03
C LYS A 456 -0.52 14.93 15.31
N PHE A 457 -1.56 15.74 15.19
CA PHE A 457 -2.28 16.30 16.33
C PHE A 457 -3.05 15.22 17.12
N ALA A 458 -3.49 14.15 16.45
CA ALA A 458 -4.20 13.05 17.07
C ALA A 458 -3.28 12.22 18.00
N ARG A 459 -3.71 11.99 19.25
CA ARG A 459 -2.95 11.23 20.24
C ARG A 459 -3.43 9.78 20.30
N LYS A 460 -2.56 8.83 19.98
CA LYS A 460 -2.86 7.39 20.06
C LYS A 460 -3.21 7.02 21.51
N GLY A 461 -4.28 6.24 21.68
CA GLY A 461 -4.79 5.82 22.99
C GLY A 461 -5.53 6.90 23.78
N MET A 462 -5.85 8.06 23.19
CA MET A 462 -6.54 9.16 23.85
C MET A 462 -7.82 9.53 23.09
N VAL A 463 -8.86 9.91 23.83
CA VAL A 463 -10.15 10.40 23.35
C VAL A 463 -10.22 11.91 23.59
N PHE A 464 -10.49 12.68 22.54
CA PHE A 464 -10.64 14.14 22.64
C PHE A 464 -11.96 14.49 23.35
N LYS A 465 -11.94 15.43 24.29
CA LYS A 465 -13.09 15.82 25.13
C LYS A 465 -13.54 17.28 24.95
N GLY A 466 -12.86 18.06 24.11
CA GLY A 466 -13.14 19.49 23.88
C GLY A 466 -11.90 20.38 24.05
N TRP A 467 -12.04 21.64 23.69
CA TRP A 467 -11.01 22.67 23.86
C TRP A 467 -11.14 23.36 25.22
N THR A 468 -10.01 23.72 25.83
CA THR A 468 -9.93 24.57 27.02
C THR A 468 -8.94 25.72 26.83
N THR A 469 -9.14 26.85 27.51
CA THR A 469 -8.24 28.03 27.42
C THR A 469 -6.90 27.85 28.16
N GLU A 470 -6.70 26.75 28.87
CA GLU A 470 -5.45 26.41 29.57
C GLU A 470 -5.19 24.89 29.45
N LYS A 471 -3.93 24.48 29.65
CA LYS A 471 -3.49 23.08 29.55
C LYS A 471 -4.19 22.16 30.56
N ASN A 472 -4.26 20.88 30.18
CA ASN A 472 -4.75 19.77 31.00
C ASN A 472 -6.18 19.98 31.56
N GLY A 473 -7.07 20.57 30.75
CA GLY A 473 -8.48 20.76 31.08
C GLY A 473 -8.78 21.81 32.15
N LYS A 474 -7.79 22.58 32.62
CA LYS A 474 -7.96 23.52 33.75
C LYS A 474 -8.62 24.86 33.38
N GLY A 475 -8.56 25.25 32.12
CA GLY A 475 -9.12 26.50 31.62
C GLY A 475 -10.62 26.41 31.34
N LYS A 476 -11.22 27.53 30.92
CA LYS A 476 -12.62 27.54 30.48
C LYS A 476 -12.79 26.66 29.24
N THR A 477 -13.80 25.80 29.23
CA THR A 477 -14.18 25.03 28.05
C THR A 477 -14.65 25.94 26.94
N VAL A 478 -14.21 25.67 25.71
CA VAL A 478 -14.58 26.41 24.50
C VAL A 478 -15.29 25.44 23.55
N LYS A 479 -16.55 25.73 23.21
CA LYS A 479 -17.36 24.85 22.36
C LYS A 479 -16.87 24.91 20.91
N GLU A 480 -16.76 23.75 20.27
CA GLU A 480 -16.51 23.66 18.82
C GLU A 480 -17.63 24.40 18.04
N GLY A 481 -17.26 25.04 16.93
CA GLY A 481 -18.16 25.86 16.12
C GLY A 481 -18.54 27.22 16.73
N SER A 482 -18.24 27.51 18.00
CA SER A 482 -18.49 28.82 18.61
C SER A 482 -17.48 29.88 18.14
N ASN A 483 -17.86 31.16 18.23
CA ASN A 483 -16.96 32.26 17.90
C ASN A 483 -16.19 32.74 19.15
N ILE A 484 -14.86 32.82 19.04
CA ILE A 484 -13.97 33.38 20.07
C ILE A 484 -13.48 34.78 19.65
N SER A 485 -13.48 35.74 20.58
CA SER A 485 -13.06 37.13 20.33
C SER A 485 -11.59 37.37 20.70
N ILE A 486 -10.81 37.94 19.78
CA ILE A 486 -9.38 38.19 19.94
C ILE A 486 -9.15 39.63 20.41
N LEU A 487 -8.87 39.79 21.71
CA LEU A 487 -8.63 41.08 22.36
C LEU A 487 -7.64 41.97 21.61
N LYS A 488 -7.98 43.26 21.49
CA LYS A 488 -7.12 44.29 20.87
C LYS A 488 -5.75 44.32 21.56
N GLY A 489 -4.68 44.15 20.78
CA GLY A 489 -3.30 44.07 21.27
C GLY A 489 -2.77 42.64 21.50
N LYS A 490 -3.63 41.61 21.54
CA LYS A 490 -3.21 40.21 21.39
C LYS A 490 -3.47 39.75 19.96
N ASN A 491 -2.45 39.24 19.27
CA ASN A 491 -2.61 38.68 17.91
C ASN A 491 -2.69 37.15 17.89
N LEU A 492 -2.61 36.51 19.05
CA LEU A 492 -2.63 35.06 19.19
C LEU A 492 -3.51 34.67 20.38
N ILE A 493 -4.30 33.60 20.20
CA ILE A 493 -4.93 32.85 21.29
C ILE A 493 -4.50 31.39 21.16
N ASP A 494 -4.10 30.78 22.26
CA ASP A 494 -3.80 29.35 22.35
C ASP A 494 -5.01 28.60 22.97
N LEU A 495 -5.44 27.52 22.33
CA LEU A 495 -6.49 26.59 22.77
C LEU A 495 -5.90 25.20 22.96
N TYR A 496 -6.24 24.56 24.07
CA TYR A 496 -5.62 23.32 24.52
C TYR A 496 -6.61 22.16 24.45
N ALA A 497 -6.23 21.08 23.80
CA ALA A 497 -7.04 19.88 23.75
C ALA A 497 -7.11 19.23 25.14
N ASN A 498 -8.33 18.97 25.60
CA ASN A 498 -8.60 18.15 26.77
C ASN A 498 -8.76 16.69 26.34
N TRP A 499 -8.17 15.76 27.10
CA TRP A 499 -8.07 14.34 26.73
C TRP A 499 -8.48 13.43 27.87
N GLU A 500 -9.16 12.35 27.52
CA GLU A 500 -9.42 11.19 28.35
C GLU A 500 -8.66 9.99 27.77
N GLU A 501 -8.22 9.05 28.59
CA GLU A 501 -7.50 7.88 28.11
C GLU A 501 -8.47 6.79 27.63
N LYS A 502 -8.23 6.20 26.44
CA LYS A 502 -9.03 5.08 25.95
C LYS A 502 -8.73 3.83 26.77
N GLU A 503 -9.79 3.17 27.23
CA GLU A 503 -9.75 1.79 27.75
C GLU A 503 -10.02 0.78 26.62
N PHE A 504 -9.34 -0.36 26.70
CA PHE A 504 -9.38 -1.44 25.71
C PHE A 504 -9.90 -2.73 26.32
N THR A 505 -10.73 -3.45 25.56
CA THR A 505 -11.28 -4.76 25.94
C THR A 505 -10.57 -5.91 25.22
N VAL A 506 -10.56 -7.10 25.84
CA VAL A 506 -10.09 -8.34 25.21
C VAL A 506 -11.21 -9.38 25.22
N LYS A 507 -11.41 -10.06 24.09
CA LYS A 507 -12.52 -10.99 23.86
C LYS A 507 -12.07 -12.23 23.09
N PHE A 508 -12.61 -13.40 23.45
CA PHE A 508 -12.50 -14.64 22.69
C PHE A 508 -13.90 -15.07 22.25
N SER A 509 -14.15 -15.15 20.94
CA SER A 509 -15.45 -15.44 20.35
C SER A 509 -15.49 -16.83 19.73
N ALA A 510 -16.47 -17.63 20.13
CA ALA A 510 -16.82 -18.88 19.48
C ALA A 510 -17.50 -18.66 18.11
N ASN A 511 -17.73 -17.42 17.68
CA ASN A 511 -18.16 -17.01 16.34
C ASN A 511 -19.42 -17.75 15.85
N GLY A 512 -20.54 -17.55 16.56
CA GLY A 512 -21.77 -18.34 16.38
C GLY A 512 -21.75 -19.75 17.00
N GLY A 513 -20.61 -20.22 17.54
CA GLY A 513 -20.51 -21.45 18.32
C GLY A 513 -20.75 -21.25 19.82
N THR A 514 -20.76 -22.33 20.59
CA THR A 514 -20.87 -22.35 22.06
C THR A 514 -19.63 -23.05 22.63
N PHE A 515 -19.00 -22.50 23.66
CA PHE A 515 -17.84 -23.12 24.31
C PHE A 515 -18.26 -24.36 25.09
N SER A 516 -17.40 -25.38 25.15
CA SER A 516 -17.65 -26.55 26.00
C SER A 516 -17.58 -26.18 27.47
N ASP A 517 -18.34 -26.86 28.33
CA ASP A 517 -18.40 -26.52 29.76
C ASP A 517 -17.09 -26.85 30.50
N SER A 518 -16.23 -27.69 29.90
CA SER A 518 -14.85 -27.95 30.30
C SER A 518 -13.83 -26.92 29.78
N SER A 519 -14.24 -25.95 28.96
CA SER A 519 -13.33 -24.92 28.41
C SER A 519 -12.77 -24.01 29.51
N ILE A 520 -11.56 -23.47 29.28
CA ILE A 520 -10.94 -22.47 30.15
C ILE A 520 -11.84 -21.22 30.36
N PHE A 521 -12.61 -20.85 29.34
CA PHE A 521 -13.51 -19.69 29.37
C PHE A 521 -14.72 -19.88 30.30
N LYS A 522 -15.30 -21.08 30.35
CA LYS A 522 -16.43 -21.39 31.25
C LYS A 522 -15.99 -21.79 32.67
N THR A 523 -14.81 -22.39 32.80
CA THR A 523 -14.25 -22.81 34.09
C THR A 523 -13.62 -21.64 34.85
N ASN A 524 -12.77 -20.80 34.24
CA ASN A 524 -12.17 -19.65 34.92
C ASN A 524 -13.05 -18.38 34.86
N LYS A 525 -14.07 -18.38 35.72
CA LYS A 525 -15.01 -17.27 35.93
C LYS A 525 -14.39 -16.05 36.64
N LYS A 526 -13.11 -16.09 37.07
CA LYS A 526 -12.41 -14.90 37.59
C LYS A 526 -11.91 -14.01 36.44
N VAL A 527 -11.30 -14.63 35.43
CA VAL A 527 -10.76 -13.93 34.26
C VAL A 527 -11.88 -13.55 33.28
N PHE A 528 -12.82 -14.47 33.03
CA PHE A 528 -13.79 -14.34 31.93
C PHE A 528 -15.24 -14.09 32.38
N GLU A 529 -15.97 -13.36 31.55
CA GLU A 529 -17.42 -13.19 31.55
C GLU A 529 -17.97 -13.69 30.20
N ILE A 530 -18.90 -14.65 30.20
CA ILE A 530 -19.52 -15.15 28.97
C ILE A 530 -20.70 -14.25 28.58
N LYS A 531 -20.64 -13.68 27.37
CA LYS A 531 -21.73 -12.93 26.72
C LYS A 531 -22.14 -13.65 25.43
N LYS A 532 -23.20 -13.15 24.78
CA LYS A 532 -23.63 -13.64 23.47
C LYS A 532 -23.29 -12.66 22.36
N ASP A 533 -22.88 -13.17 21.21
CA ASP A 533 -22.76 -12.41 19.96
C ASP A 533 -24.13 -12.26 19.25
N LYS A 534 -24.19 -11.48 18.16
CA LYS A 534 -25.43 -11.23 17.41
C LYS A 534 -26.06 -12.50 16.81
N ARG A 535 -25.34 -13.62 16.72
CA ARG A 535 -25.82 -14.93 16.25
C ARG A 535 -26.12 -15.92 17.39
N GLY A 536 -26.11 -15.47 18.64
CA GLY A 536 -26.30 -16.34 19.80
C GLY A 536 -25.08 -17.19 20.16
N GLY A 537 -23.94 -17.00 19.49
CA GLY A 537 -22.67 -17.62 19.85
C GLY A 537 -22.08 -17.04 21.13
N GLU A 538 -21.21 -17.77 21.80
CA GLU A 538 -20.59 -17.31 23.05
C GLU A 538 -19.33 -16.46 22.83
N VAL A 539 -19.17 -15.44 23.65
CA VAL A 539 -17.99 -14.56 23.68
C VAL A 539 -17.49 -14.44 25.12
N ALA A 540 -16.29 -14.92 25.37
CA ALA A 540 -15.60 -14.79 26.65
C ALA A 540 -14.87 -13.45 26.69
N VAL A 541 -15.39 -12.50 27.46
CA VAL A 541 -14.82 -11.17 27.66
C VAL A 541 -13.89 -11.21 28.87
N VAL A 542 -12.66 -10.71 28.74
CA VAL A 542 -11.75 -10.52 29.89
C VAL A 542 -12.31 -9.40 30.77
N LYS A 543 -12.54 -9.67 32.05
CA LYS A 543 -13.25 -8.78 32.99
C LYS A 543 -12.54 -7.47 33.35
N LYS A 544 -11.32 -7.26 32.84
CA LYS A 544 -10.47 -6.12 33.16
C LYS A 544 -10.00 -5.47 31.85
N THR A 545 -10.23 -4.17 31.74
CA THR A 545 -9.72 -3.34 30.66
C THR A 545 -8.23 -3.04 30.84
N ALA A 546 -7.57 -2.62 29.75
CA ALA A 546 -6.24 -2.04 29.79
C ALA A 546 -6.27 -0.59 29.31
N LYS A 547 -5.39 0.26 29.83
CA LYS A 547 -5.15 1.63 29.35
C LYS A 547 -3.87 1.71 28.53
N PHE A 548 -3.82 2.65 27.58
CA PHE A 548 -2.67 2.81 26.70
C PHE A 548 -1.37 3.12 27.45
N SER A 549 -1.45 3.99 28.48
CA SER A 549 -0.36 4.35 29.38
C SER A 549 0.20 3.17 30.18
N GLU A 550 -0.62 2.17 30.51
CA GLU A 550 -0.18 0.96 31.20
C GLU A 550 0.62 0.03 30.30
N ASN A 551 0.45 0.13 28.97
CA ASN A 551 1.24 -0.57 27.96
C ASN A 551 1.35 -2.11 28.20
N LYS A 552 0.30 -2.71 28.77
CA LYS A 552 0.27 -4.11 29.21
C LYS A 552 0.30 -5.09 28.05
N THR A 553 1.03 -6.18 28.24
CA THR A 553 0.88 -7.40 27.44
C THR A 553 -0.36 -8.17 27.86
N LEU A 554 -0.93 -8.96 26.95
CA LEU A 554 -2.12 -9.77 27.20
C LEU A 554 -1.91 -10.75 28.38
N ILE A 555 -0.74 -11.39 28.44
CA ILE A 555 -0.34 -12.24 29.57
C ILE A 555 -0.41 -11.50 30.91
N ASN A 556 0.09 -10.26 30.99
CA ASN A 556 0.09 -9.49 32.23
C ASN A 556 -1.30 -8.97 32.60
N LEU A 557 -2.17 -8.70 31.60
CA LEU A 557 -3.56 -8.35 31.86
C LEU A 557 -4.31 -9.54 32.51
N MET A 558 -4.19 -10.74 31.93
CA MET A 558 -4.87 -11.95 32.42
C MET A 558 -4.34 -12.44 33.77
N LYS A 559 -3.01 -12.48 33.96
CA LYS A 559 -2.40 -12.82 35.26
C LYS A 559 -2.86 -11.90 36.40
N SER A 560 -3.11 -10.62 36.10
CA SER A 560 -3.66 -9.65 37.05
C SER A 560 -5.15 -9.85 37.42
N LEU A 561 -5.72 -11.01 37.07
CA LEU A 561 -7.02 -11.57 37.50
C LEU A 561 -6.87 -13.01 38.04
N ASP A 562 -6.01 -13.84 37.42
CA ASP A 562 -5.63 -15.17 37.92
C ASP A 562 -4.25 -15.58 37.36
N ASP A 563 -3.22 -15.72 38.20
CA ASP A 563 -1.84 -16.05 37.79
C ASP A 563 -1.71 -17.37 37.00
N ASN A 564 -2.67 -18.27 37.17
CA ASN A 564 -2.72 -19.56 36.48
C ASN A 564 -3.18 -19.45 35.01
N VAL A 565 -3.70 -18.28 34.59
CA VAL A 565 -4.17 -18.03 33.23
C VAL A 565 -3.17 -17.13 32.49
N ASN A 566 -2.62 -17.65 31.40
CA ASN A 566 -1.62 -16.99 30.58
C ASN A 566 -1.85 -17.37 29.10
N ILE A 567 -0.91 -17.00 28.22
CA ILE A 567 -1.03 -17.27 26.79
C ILE A 567 -0.83 -18.74 26.42
N ASP A 568 -0.11 -19.53 27.22
CA ASP A 568 0.13 -20.95 26.97
C ASP A 568 -0.98 -21.85 27.53
N THR A 569 -1.92 -21.27 28.30
CA THR A 569 -3.07 -22.00 28.84
C THR A 569 -3.87 -22.66 27.69
N PRO A 570 -4.11 -23.99 27.74
CA PRO A 570 -4.77 -24.69 26.64
C PRO A 570 -6.14 -24.10 26.28
N GLY A 571 -6.37 -23.91 24.97
CA GLY A 571 -7.54 -23.22 24.43
C GLY A 571 -7.39 -21.69 24.31
N ILE A 572 -6.44 -21.06 25.02
CA ILE A 572 -6.10 -19.63 24.83
C ILE A 572 -4.94 -19.45 23.85
N SER A 573 -3.95 -20.36 23.85
CA SER A 573 -2.77 -20.21 22.99
C SER A 573 -3.11 -20.12 21.51
N GLY A 574 -2.34 -19.33 20.77
CA GLY A 574 -2.58 -19.06 19.36
C GLY A 574 -2.40 -20.27 18.45
N LYS A 575 -1.73 -21.33 18.92
CA LYS A 575 -1.40 -22.52 18.12
C LYS A 575 -1.37 -23.83 18.90
N ALA A 576 -1.62 -24.92 18.18
CA ALA A 576 -1.40 -26.31 18.61
C ALA A 576 -0.28 -26.97 17.78
N ALA A 577 0.34 -28.01 18.32
CA ALA A 577 1.32 -28.85 17.61
C ALA A 577 0.67 -29.98 16.77
N SER A 578 -0.64 -30.17 16.89
CA SER A 578 -1.44 -31.12 16.13
C SER A 578 -2.81 -30.52 15.77
N ASP A 579 -3.37 -30.88 14.62
CA ASP A 579 -4.76 -30.61 14.27
C ASP A 579 -5.74 -31.48 15.07
N SER A 580 -5.24 -32.55 15.71
CA SER A 580 -5.98 -33.45 16.59
C SER A 580 -6.07 -33.00 18.05
N ASP A 581 -5.57 -31.81 18.41
CA ASP A 581 -5.47 -31.39 19.82
C ASP A 581 -6.87 -31.17 20.42
N THR A 582 -7.20 -31.95 21.46
CA THR A 582 -8.51 -31.91 22.14
C THR A 582 -8.80 -30.58 22.84
N ASN A 583 -7.77 -29.82 23.22
CA ASN A 583 -7.94 -28.51 23.86
C ASN A 583 -8.47 -27.44 22.89
N TYR A 584 -8.41 -27.69 21.58
CA TYR A 584 -8.97 -26.83 20.53
C TYR A 584 -10.15 -27.49 19.83
N THR A 585 -9.99 -28.75 19.38
CA THR A 585 -11.06 -29.48 18.67
C THR A 585 -12.31 -29.77 19.52
N LYS A 586 -12.23 -29.64 20.86
CA LYS A 586 -13.38 -29.68 21.78
C LYS A 586 -13.58 -28.37 22.57
N LEU A 587 -12.93 -27.27 22.17
CA LEU A 587 -13.02 -25.98 22.86
C LEU A 587 -14.41 -25.34 22.73
N ALA A 588 -15.01 -25.50 21.56
CA ALA A 588 -16.35 -25.05 21.24
C ALA A 588 -17.01 -26.02 20.25
N THR A 589 -18.33 -25.94 20.12
CA THR A 589 -19.12 -26.61 19.09
C THR A 589 -20.01 -25.60 18.37
N ARG A 590 -20.32 -25.87 17.10
CA ARG A 590 -21.34 -25.13 16.34
C ARG A 590 -22.11 -26.14 15.49
N LYS A 591 -23.44 -26.16 15.61
CA LYS A 591 -24.28 -27.17 14.97
C LYS A 591 -24.10 -27.08 13.45
N TYR A 592 -23.95 -28.22 12.77
CA TYR A 592 -23.68 -28.32 11.32
C TYR A 592 -22.32 -27.81 10.80
N TYR A 593 -21.43 -27.28 11.67
CA TYR A 593 -20.08 -26.87 11.29
C TYR A 593 -19.00 -27.68 12.01
N ASN A 594 -17.89 -27.92 11.33
CA ASN A 594 -16.65 -28.43 11.89
C ASN A 594 -15.72 -27.23 12.21
N LEU A 595 -15.02 -27.27 13.34
CA LEU A 595 -13.97 -26.31 13.66
C LEU A 595 -12.78 -26.53 12.72
N ILE A 596 -12.17 -25.46 12.21
CA ILE A 596 -10.99 -25.52 11.35
C ILE A 596 -9.85 -24.63 11.85
N ASN A 597 -8.64 -24.94 11.41
CA ASN A 597 -7.40 -24.22 11.72
C ASN A 597 -6.70 -23.75 10.43
N GLU A 598 -5.66 -22.94 10.59
CA GLU A 598 -4.66 -22.68 9.56
C GLU A 598 -3.38 -23.46 9.86
N LYS A 599 -2.98 -24.37 8.95
CA LYS A 599 -1.72 -25.12 9.02
C LYS A 599 -0.55 -24.26 8.54
N LYS A 600 0.52 -24.16 9.33
CA LYS A 600 1.81 -23.58 8.94
C LYS A 600 2.93 -24.59 9.13
N GLU A 601 3.64 -24.91 8.05
CA GLU A 601 4.86 -25.70 8.11
C GLU A 601 6.07 -24.77 8.38
N ASN A 602 6.87 -25.09 9.40
CA ASN A 602 8.13 -24.40 9.67
C ASN A 602 9.26 -25.23 9.06
N SER A 603 10.02 -24.65 8.13
CA SER A 603 11.04 -25.37 7.35
C SER A 603 12.38 -24.64 7.30
N PHE A 604 13.44 -25.40 7.06
CA PHE A 604 14.81 -24.92 6.90
C PHE A 604 15.46 -25.66 5.74
N PHE A 605 15.99 -24.92 4.75
CA PHE A 605 16.47 -25.47 3.46
C PHE A 605 15.50 -26.46 2.78
N GLY A 606 14.18 -26.25 2.92
CA GLY A 606 13.14 -27.10 2.34
C GLY A 606 12.72 -28.30 3.20
N TYR A 607 13.42 -28.59 4.31
CA TYR A 607 13.02 -29.63 5.26
C TYR A 607 12.08 -29.04 6.31
N VAL A 608 10.85 -29.57 6.42
CA VAL A 608 9.90 -29.22 7.48
C VAL A 608 10.35 -29.86 8.80
N TYR A 609 10.54 -29.06 9.83
CA TYR A 609 10.98 -29.53 11.16
C TYR A 609 9.87 -29.43 12.23
N SER A 610 8.83 -28.62 12.01
CA SER A 610 7.60 -28.65 12.80
C SER A 610 6.40 -28.14 11.99
N THR A 611 5.19 -28.45 12.46
CA THR A 611 3.94 -27.86 11.95
C THR A 611 3.20 -27.20 13.10
N ASP A 612 2.73 -25.98 12.90
CA ASP A 612 1.90 -25.22 13.83
C ASP A 612 0.49 -25.08 13.26
N TYR A 613 -0.54 -25.33 14.07
CA TYR A 613 -1.95 -25.25 13.69
C TYR A 613 -2.66 -24.14 14.46
N TYR A 614 -3.13 -23.10 13.76
CA TYR A 614 -3.68 -21.89 14.37
C TYR A 614 -5.23 -21.90 14.36
N TYR A 615 -5.86 -21.81 15.52
CA TYR A 615 -7.32 -21.86 15.67
C TYR A 615 -7.98 -20.48 15.87
N TRP A 616 -7.21 -19.50 16.31
CA TRP A 616 -7.66 -18.13 16.57
C TRP A 616 -7.35 -17.21 15.39
N PHE A 617 -8.32 -16.37 15.03
CA PHE A 617 -8.22 -15.38 13.95
C PHE A 617 -8.56 -13.98 14.47
N LYS A 618 -8.06 -12.93 13.82
CA LYS A 618 -8.30 -11.54 14.24
C LYS A 618 -9.65 -10.99 13.75
N ASP A 619 -10.25 -11.65 12.77
CA ASP A 619 -11.48 -11.24 12.11
C ASP A 619 -12.54 -12.35 12.11
N LYS A 620 -13.81 -11.97 12.00
CA LYS A 620 -14.98 -12.86 12.01
C LYS A 620 -15.03 -13.87 10.84
N ASN A 621 -14.37 -13.60 9.72
CA ASN A 621 -14.34 -14.45 8.53
C ASN A 621 -13.14 -15.43 8.57
N GLY A 622 -12.15 -15.15 9.42
CA GLY A 622 -10.91 -15.90 9.56
C GLY A 622 -9.96 -15.72 8.38
N THR A 623 -9.84 -14.50 7.84
CA THR A 623 -8.88 -14.18 6.78
C THR A 623 -7.47 -13.95 7.31
N GLU A 624 -7.31 -13.46 8.54
CA GLU A 624 -5.99 -13.30 9.18
C GLU A 624 -5.94 -14.04 10.54
N LYS A 625 -5.02 -15.00 10.67
CA LYS A 625 -4.80 -15.67 11.95
C LYS A 625 -4.27 -14.73 13.03
N ALA A 626 -4.59 -15.04 14.28
CA ALA A 626 -4.03 -14.35 15.44
C ALA A 626 -2.69 -14.97 15.84
N SER A 627 -1.70 -14.12 16.07
CA SER A 627 -0.53 -14.46 16.88
C SER A 627 -0.84 -14.06 18.33
N ILE A 628 -0.81 -15.03 19.24
CA ILE A 628 -0.95 -14.82 20.68
C ILE A 628 0.38 -15.25 21.29
N ASP A 629 1.20 -14.26 21.67
CA ASP A 629 2.56 -14.42 22.19
C ASP A 629 2.84 -13.42 23.33
N ASP A 630 3.97 -13.57 24.04
CA ASP A 630 4.31 -12.78 25.24
C ASP A 630 4.37 -11.27 24.99
N ASN A 631 4.64 -10.84 23.75
CA ASN A 631 4.81 -9.44 23.38
C ASN A 631 3.50 -8.78 22.92
N LEU A 632 2.42 -9.53 22.77
CA LEU A 632 1.13 -9.01 22.32
C LEU A 632 0.57 -7.98 23.32
N ARG A 633 0.58 -6.71 22.95
CA ARG A 633 0.10 -5.59 23.80
C ARG A 633 -1.37 -5.26 23.55
N VAL A 634 -2.08 -4.98 24.64
CA VAL A 634 -3.50 -4.56 24.62
C VAL A 634 -3.57 -3.06 24.37
N ASN A 635 -3.16 -2.66 23.16
CA ASN A 635 -3.06 -1.27 22.70
C ASN A 635 -4.18 -0.87 21.71
N ASP A 636 -5.10 -1.80 21.43
CA ASP A 636 -6.45 -1.54 20.92
C ASP A 636 -7.42 -2.63 21.43
N ASP A 637 -8.71 -2.55 21.11
CA ASP A 637 -9.67 -3.62 21.40
C ASP A 637 -9.32 -4.91 20.64
N LEU A 638 -9.07 -5.99 21.38
CA LEU A 638 -8.71 -7.30 20.81
C LEU A 638 -9.91 -8.25 20.83
N THR A 639 -10.25 -8.83 19.68
CA THR A 639 -11.18 -9.97 19.61
C THR A 639 -10.57 -11.09 18.79
N PHE A 640 -10.49 -12.28 19.38
CA PHE A 640 -10.04 -13.50 18.72
C PHE A 640 -11.26 -14.35 18.34
N TYR A 641 -11.35 -14.80 17.09
CA TYR A 641 -12.48 -15.56 16.57
C TYR A 641 -12.06 -17.00 16.24
N LEU A 642 -12.92 -17.96 16.60
CA LEU A 642 -12.84 -19.33 16.05
C LEU A 642 -13.35 -19.36 14.60
N LYS A 643 -12.78 -20.25 13.78
CA LYS A 643 -13.14 -20.41 12.36
C LYS A 643 -13.86 -21.73 12.11
N TRP A 644 -14.95 -21.67 11.36
CA TRP A 644 -15.87 -22.78 11.11
C TRP A 644 -15.96 -23.10 9.61
N LYS A 645 -16.05 -24.39 9.26
CA LYS A 645 -16.39 -24.86 7.92
C LYS A 645 -17.62 -25.75 7.99
N ILE A 646 -18.55 -25.64 7.05
CA ILE A 646 -19.76 -26.48 7.02
C ILE A 646 -19.38 -27.95 6.89
N ASN A 647 -20.10 -28.81 7.61
CA ASN A 647 -19.94 -30.25 7.52
C ASN A 647 -20.31 -30.71 6.09
N PRO A 648 -19.45 -31.47 5.37
CA PRO A 648 -19.70 -31.84 3.97
C PRO A 648 -20.96 -32.68 3.73
N ASN A 649 -21.57 -33.23 4.79
CA ASN A 649 -22.84 -33.95 4.71
C ASN A 649 -24.08 -33.03 4.83
N VAL A 650 -23.88 -31.72 4.95
CA VAL A 650 -24.93 -30.69 5.02
C VAL A 650 -24.80 -29.79 3.78
N GLU A 651 -25.87 -29.73 3.00
CA GLU A 651 -25.94 -28.86 1.83
C GLU A 651 -26.26 -27.43 2.27
N GLN A 652 -25.44 -26.45 1.88
CA GLN A 652 -25.70 -25.03 2.14
C GLN A 652 -26.31 -24.37 0.91
N ILE A 653 -27.35 -23.57 1.12
CA ILE A 653 -28.00 -22.71 0.14
C ILE A 653 -27.84 -21.28 0.64
N GLN A 654 -26.90 -20.56 0.03
CA GLN A 654 -26.53 -19.21 0.42
C GLN A 654 -26.82 -18.21 -0.70
N GLN A 655 -27.38 -17.05 -0.35
CA GLN A 655 -27.43 -15.87 -1.20
C GLN A 655 -27.10 -14.64 -0.36
N GLU A 656 -26.21 -13.80 -0.88
CA GLU A 656 -25.77 -12.58 -0.20
C GLU A 656 -26.36 -11.34 -0.87
N ASP A 657 -26.51 -10.27 -0.08
CA ASP A 657 -26.91 -8.94 -0.51
C ASP A 657 -28.22 -8.89 -1.33
N ILE A 658 -29.19 -9.73 -0.96
CA ILE A 658 -30.56 -9.69 -1.52
C ILE A 658 -31.13 -8.28 -1.33
N ASN A 659 -31.45 -7.61 -2.44
CA ASN A 659 -31.97 -6.25 -2.41
C ASN A 659 -33.44 -6.24 -1.92
N LEU A 660 -33.70 -5.53 -0.83
CA LEU A 660 -35.04 -5.23 -0.36
C LEU A 660 -35.42 -3.80 -0.77
N PRO A 661 -36.48 -3.60 -1.56
CA PRO A 661 -37.06 -2.28 -1.75
C PRO A 661 -37.49 -1.71 -0.38
N ALA A 662 -37.01 -0.51 -0.06
CA ALA A 662 -37.23 0.14 1.22
C ALA A 662 -37.37 1.65 1.02
N ASP A 663 -38.01 2.35 1.96
CA ASP A 663 -38.19 3.80 1.86
C ASP A 663 -38.34 4.51 3.20
N LEU A 664 -38.18 5.84 3.19
CA LEU A 664 -38.50 6.74 4.30
C LEU A 664 -39.70 7.61 3.94
N LEU A 665 -40.67 7.73 4.86
CA LEU A 665 -41.86 8.54 4.67
C LEU A 665 -42.14 9.45 5.87
N THR A 666 -42.89 10.53 5.61
CA THR A 666 -43.59 11.33 6.63
C THR A 666 -45.06 11.42 6.24
N GLY A 667 -45.94 10.91 7.11
CA GLY A 667 -47.26 10.45 6.68
C GLY A 667 -47.15 9.42 5.54
N ASP A 668 -47.98 9.57 4.51
CA ASP A 668 -47.96 8.73 3.30
C ASP A 668 -47.00 9.26 2.19
N ASN A 669 -46.18 10.28 2.48
CA ASN A 669 -45.33 10.93 1.47
C ASN A 669 -43.87 10.41 1.51
N THR A 670 -43.42 9.84 0.40
CA THR A 670 -42.03 9.36 0.15
C THR A 670 -41.03 10.49 -0.15
N ALA A 671 -41.50 11.73 -0.33
CA ALA A 671 -40.69 12.93 -0.53
C ALA A 671 -39.75 12.91 -1.76
N THR A 672 -40.26 12.46 -2.91
CA THR A 672 -39.65 12.70 -4.25
C THR A 672 -39.25 14.16 -4.49
N THR A 673 -39.97 15.08 -3.84
CA THR A 673 -39.56 16.48 -3.61
C THR A 673 -39.51 16.74 -2.11
N ALA A 674 -38.60 17.61 -1.68
CA ALA A 674 -38.37 17.87 -0.26
C ALA A 674 -39.64 18.32 0.49
N TYR A 675 -39.96 17.60 1.58
CA TYR A 675 -41.17 17.78 2.36
C TYR A 675 -41.16 19.11 3.14
N LYS A 676 -42.22 19.91 3.02
CA LYS A 676 -42.29 21.26 3.60
C LYS A 676 -42.56 21.24 5.09
N VAL A 677 -41.75 21.98 5.85
CA VAL A 677 -41.82 22.05 7.33
C VAL A 677 -41.63 23.46 7.88
N THR A 678 -42.18 23.73 9.05
CA THR A 678 -42.03 25.00 9.78
C THR A 678 -41.13 24.85 11.03
N PRO A 679 -40.37 25.90 11.42
CA PRO A 679 -39.55 25.87 12.63
C PRO A 679 -40.39 25.60 13.89
N GLY A 680 -39.92 24.69 14.74
CA GLY A 680 -40.65 24.26 15.93
C GLY A 680 -41.73 23.19 15.72
N GLN A 681 -42.05 22.82 14.47
CA GLN A 681 -42.97 21.73 14.14
C GLN A 681 -42.44 20.37 14.68
N THR A 682 -43.37 19.46 14.98
CA THR A 682 -43.09 18.06 15.29
C THR A 682 -43.68 17.18 14.20
N ILE A 683 -42.92 16.16 13.76
CA ILE A 683 -43.30 15.23 12.68
C ILE A 683 -42.88 13.78 13.02
N ASP A 684 -43.61 12.82 12.46
CA ASP A 684 -43.34 11.38 12.61
C ASP A 684 -42.65 10.87 11.33
N PHE A 685 -41.57 10.08 11.48
CA PHE A 685 -40.84 9.48 10.36
C PHE A 685 -40.95 7.96 10.36
N THR A 686 -41.32 7.39 9.22
CA THR A 686 -41.56 5.96 9.06
C THR A 686 -40.59 5.36 8.05
N GLY A 687 -39.73 4.45 8.51
CA GLY A 687 -38.97 3.57 7.63
C GLY A 687 -39.82 2.38 7.22
N THR A 688 -39.76 1.99 5.95
CA THR A 688 -40.57 0.90 5.38
C THR A 688 -39.71 -0.07 4.56
N ILE A 689 -40.14 -1.32 4.51
CA ILE A 689 -39.51 -2.41 3.75
C ILE A 689 -40.62 -3.17 3.03
N THR A 690 -40.55 -3.30 1.70
CA THR A 690 -41.51 -4.09 0.92
C THR A 690 -41.28 -5.58 1.15
N ALA A 691 -42.30 -6.29 1.64
CA ALA A 691 -42.19 -7.70 2.02
C ALA A 691 -42.22 -8.67 0.82
N SER A 692 -42.52 -8.18 -0.39
CA SER A 692 -42.65 -8.99 -1.61
C SER A 692 -41.43 -9.88 -1.88
N VAL A 693 -40.23 -9.33 -1.75
CA VAL A 693 -38.96 -10.07 -1.95
C VAL A 693 -38.77 -11.17 -0.90
N VAL A 694 -39.20 -10.95 0.35
CA VAL A 694 -39.16 -11.96 1.41
C VAL A 694 -40.19 -13.08 1.15
N LYS A 695 -41.39 -12.71 0.68
CA LYS A 695 -42.45 -13.65 0.26
C LYS A 695 -42.07 -14.44 -0.99
N GLU A 696 -41.30 -13.85 -1.91
CA GLU A 696 -40.76 -14.52 -3.09
C GLU A 696 -39.57 -15.43 -2.74
N GLN A 697 -38.66 -15.00 -1.88
CA GLN A 697 -37.57 -15.85 -1.38
C GLN A 697 -38.11 -17.10 -0.69
N MET A 698 -39.23 -17.00 0.05
CA MET A 698 -39.93 -18.16 0.59
C MET A 698 -40.39 -19.13 -0.52
N LYS A 699 -40.92 -18.64 -1.64
CA LYS A 699 -41.27 -19.46 -2.82
C LYS A 699 -40.04 -20.07 -3.50
N THR A 700 -38.88 -19.42 -3.44
CA THR A 700 -37.60 -19.98 -3.92
C THR A 700 -37.12 -21.13 -3.01
N ILE A 701 -37.33 -21.04 -1.69
CA ILE A 701 -37.10 -22.14 -0.75
C ILE A 701 -38.10 -23.29 -1.02
N GLU A 702 -39.40 -23.00 -1.25
CA GLU A 702 -40.40 -24.02 -1.66
C GLU A 702 -39.93 -24.77 -2.91
N ASN A 703 -39.40 -24.04 -3.91
CA ASN A 703 -38.83 -24.59 -5.13
C ASN A 703 -37.55 -25.43 -4.94
N THR A 704 -36.91 -25.38 -3.78
CA THR A 704 -35.81 -26.28 -3.40
C THR A 704 -36.35 -27.66 -2.96
N PHE A 705 -37.58 -27.71 -2.47
CA PHE A 705 -38.25 -28.91 -1.96
C PHE A 705 -39.32 -29.46 -2.94
N LYS A 706 -39.13 -29.31 -4.26
CA LYS A 706 -40.09 -29.72 -5.32
C LYS A 706 -40.61 -31.16 -5.24
N THR A 707 -39.90 -32.09 -4.60
CA THR A 707 -40.33 -33.47 -4.38
C THR A 707 -41.20 -33.67 -3.13
N VAL A 708 -41.35 -32.63 -2.29
CA VAL A 708 -42.17 -32.62 -1.08
C VAL A 708 -43.44 -31.81 -1.36
N LYS A 709 -44.59 -32.47 -1.36
CA LYS A 709 -45.88 -31.80 -1.54
C LYS A 709 -46.20 -30.87 -0.35
N LYS A 710 -46.96 -29.80 -0.58
CA LYS A 710 -47.19 -28.71 0.41
C LYS A 710 -47.79 -29.20 1.74
N GLU A 711 -48.67 -30.19 1.70
CA GLU A 711 -49.27 -30.83 2.88
C GLU A 711 -48.23 -31.51 3.81
N ASN A 712 -47.02 -31.80 3.31
CA ASN A 712 -45.91 -32.36 4.09
C ASN A 712 -44.94 -31.30 4.65
N TYR A 713 -45.21 -29.99 4.49
CA TYR A 713 -44.33 -28.92 5.01
C TYR A 713 -44.31 -28.85 6.56
N SER A 714 -45.26 -29.50 7.24
CA SER A 714 -45.22 -29.77 8.67
C SER A 714 -44.11 -30.75 9.07
N ASN A 715 -43.77 -31.69 8.18
CA ASN A 715 -42.76 -32.73 8.40
C ASN A 715 -41.31 -32.24 8.15
N ILE A 716 -41.15 -31.06 7.55
CA ILE A 716 -39.85 -30.38 7.42
C ILE A 716 -39.59 -29.62 8.73
N THR A 717 -38.77 -30.21 9.60
CA THR A 717 -38.38 -29.60 10.88
C THR A 717 -37.36 -28.48 10.67
N LEU A 718 -37.49 -27.38 11.42
CA LEU A 718 -36.55 -26.25 11.41
C LEU A 718 -35.81 -26.17 12.74
N SER A 719 -34.53 -25.83 12.69
CA SER A 719 -33.71 -25.57 13.88
C SER A 719 -32.58 -24.59 13.58
N ASP A 720 -31.93 -24.07 14.63
CA ASP A 720 -30.93 -22.99 14.53
C ASP A 720 -31.47 -21.72 13.81
N MET A 721 -32.80 -21.56 13.84
CA MET A 721 -33.48 -20.54 13.05
C MET A 721 -33.36 -19.17 13.71
N THR A 722 -32.72 -18.23 13.02
CA THR A 722 -32.62 -16.82 13.42
C THR A 722 -32.84 -15.92 12.22
N SER A 723 -33.49 -14.78 12.42
CA SER A 723 -33.63 -13.76 11.37
C SER A 723 -33.70 -12.39 12.02
N SER A 724 -33.11 -11.39 11.36
CA SER A 724 -32.93 -10.06 11.90
C SER A 724 -33.00 -8.99 10.80
N PHE A 725 -33.66 -7.88 11.12
CA PHE A 725 -33.60 -6.62 10.39
C PHE A 725 -32.98 -5.57 11.31
N MET A 726 -31.91 -4.93 10.87
CA MET A 726 -31.26 -3.81 11.55
C MET A 726 -31.45 -2.56 10.71
N ALA A 727 -32.29 -1.65 11.20
CA ALA A 727 -32.56 -0.36 10.57
C ALA A 727 -31.81 0.76 11.30
N THR A 728 -31.29 1.74 10.56
CA THR A 728 -30.73 2.98 11.12
C THR A 728 -31.51 4.19 10.65
N PHE A 729 -31.56 5.23 11.48
CA PHE A 729 -32.16 6.54 11.18
C PHE A 729 -31.23 7.62 11.72
N THR A 730 -30.52 8.32 10.84
CA THR A 730 -29.58 9.40 11.20
C THR A 730 -30.24 10.74 10.95
N ILE A 731 -30.43 11.52 12.02
CA ILE A 731 -31.06 12.84 11.96
C ILE A 731 -30.00 13.92 11.73
N PRO A 732 -30.21 14.85 10.78
CA PRO A 732 -29.24 15.90 10.47
C PRO A 732 -29.23 17.04 11.51
N ASP A 733 -28.41 18.06 11.27
CA ASP A 733 -28.54 19.35 11.95
C ASP A 733 -29.76 20.13 11.45
N GLY A 734 -30.29 21.01 12.31
CA GLY A 734 -31.61 21.63 12.15
C GLY A 734 -32.78 20.80 12.68
N LEU A 735 -32.59 19.50 12.93
CA LEU A 735 -33.57 18.60 13.54
C LEU A 735 -33.05 18.03 14.88
N THR A 736 -34.00 17.61 15.72
CA THR A 736 -33.76 17.03 17.06
C THR A 736 -34.62 15.78 17.30
N LEU A 737 -34.00 14.71 17.81
CA LEU A 737 -34.69 13.49 18.27
C LEU A 737 -35.44 13.76 19.59
N PRO A 738 -36.60 13.12 19.84
CA PRO A 738 -37.24 13.14 21.16
C PRO A 738 -36.39 12.44 22.24
N ASP A 739 -36.48 12.93 23.48
CA ASP A 739 -35.53 12.62 24.56
C ASP A 739 -35.55 11.17 25.10
N ASN A 740 -36.51 10.33 24.69
CA ASN A 740 -36.73 9.00 25.28
C ASN A 740 -37.13 7.92 24.25
N ILE A 741 -36.33 7.76 23.19
CA ILE A 741 -36.57 6.69 22.20
C ILE A 741 -36.19 5.33 22.79
N THR A 742 -37.20 4.50 22.98
CA THR A 742 -37.12 3.13 23.48
C THR A 742 -38.00 2.19 22.66
N LYS A 743 -37.86 0.88 22.85
CA LYS A 743 -38.70 -0.16 22.19
C LYS A 743 -40.21 0.13 22.29
N ASP A 744 -40.68 0.71 23.40
CA ASP A 744 -42.11 0.93 23.67
C ASP A 744 -42.64 2.25 23.09
N THR A 745 -41.76 3.10 22.55
CA THR A 745 -42.10 4.36 21.85
C THR A 745 -42.09 4.24 20.33
N LEU A 746 -41.55 3.15 19.78
CA LEU A 746 -41.52 2.89 18.35
C LEU A 746 -42.79 2.16 17.93
N LYS A 747 -43.48 2.66 16.91
CA LYS A 747 -44.65 1.96 16.33
C LYS A 747 -44.16 0.98 15.27
N LEU A 748 -44.59 -0.28 15.35
CA LEU A 748 -44.42 -1.27 14.28
C LEU A 748 -45.74 -1.50 13.54
N ASP A 749 -45.65 -1.66 12.23
CA ASP A 749 -46.76 -2.06 11.35
C ASP A 749 -46.27 -3.12 10.34
N GLY A 750 -47.17 -3.97 9.82
CA GLY A 750 -46.87 -5.02 8.84
C GLY A 750 -46.00 -6.20 9.31
N PHE A 751 -45.24 -6.07 10.41
CA PHE A 751 -44.44 -7.16 11.00
C PHE A 751 -45.28 -8.28 11.64
N SER A 752 -46.52 -7.96 12.05
CA SER A 752 -47.40 -8.83 12.85
C SER A 752 -46.72 -9.39 14.12
N ASP A 753 -47.33 -10.38 14.78
CA ASP A 753 -46.72 -10.99 15.99
C ASP A 753 -45.49 -11.88 15.69
N THR A 754 -45.03 -11.91 14.44
CA THR A 754 -43.93 -12.77 13.98
C THR A 754 -42.55 -12.23 14.38
N PHE A 755 -42.39 -10.90 14.43
CA PHE A 755 -41.14 -10.22 14.77
C PHE A 755 -41.30 -9.38 16.04
N ALA A 756 -40.17 -9.03 16.68
CA ALA A 756 -40.14 -8.16 17.86
C ALA A 756 -38.88 -7.27 17.86
N ILE A 757 -38.99 -6.06 18.43
CA ILE A 757 -37.84 -5.20 18.69
C ILE A 757 -36.96 -5.85 19.77
N GLN A 758 -35.74 -6.21 19.40
CA GLN A 758 -34.76 -6.81 20.29
C GLN A 758 -33.89 -5.76 21.00
N ASP A 759 -33.54 -4.68 20.30
CA ASP A 759 -32.63 -3.64 20.78
C ASP A 759 -32.91 -2.29 20.10
N VAL A 760 -32.71 -1.20 20.84
CA VAL A 760 -32.84 0.19 20.36
C VAL A 760 -31.68 0.99 20.95
N GLN A 761 -30.77 1.42 20.09
CA GLN A 761 -29.60 2.21 20.49
C GLN A 761 -29.71 3.61 19.90
N VAL A 762 -29.71 4.64 20.75
CA VAL A 762 -29.53 6.03 20.33
C VAL A 762 -28.09 6.42 20.60
N LYS A 763 -27.37 6.87 19.57
CA LYS A 763 -26.01 7.39 19.71
C LYS A 763 -25.84 8.63 18.83
N ASP A 764 -25.33 9.71 19.40
CA ASP A 764 -25.13 11.00 18.74
C ASP A 764 -26.46 11.57 18.19
N LYS A 765 -26.77 11.32 16.90
CA LYS A 765 -28.08 11.57 16.27
C LYS A 765 -28.63 10.39 15.46
N THR A 766 -28.05 9.21 15.62
CA THR A 766 -28.46 7.98 14.93
C THR A 766 -29.22 7.07 15.88
N VAL A 767 -30.45 6.71 15.50
CA VAL A 767 -31.23 5.64 16.13
C VAL A 767 -30.96 4.35 15.35
N THR A 768 -30.54 3.29 16.03
CA THR A 768 -30.40 1.94 15.46
C THR A 768 -31.42 1.02 16.11
N VAL A 769 -32.28 0.41 15.30
CA VAL A 769 -33.35 -0.50 15.73
C VAL A 769 -33.02 -1.89 15.22
N THR A 770 -32.93 -2.87 16.12
CA THR A 770 -32.76 -4.29 15.75
C THR A 770 -34.06 -5.03 16.01
N ILE A 771 -34.64 -5.61 14.97
CA ILE A 771 -35.89 -6.38 15.00
C ILE A 771 -35.57 -7.83 14.65
N ASN A 772 -35.95 -8.78 15.51
CA ASN A 772 -35.67 -10.20 15.35
C ASN A 772 -36.95 -11.03 15.19
N LEU A 773 -36.85 -12.12 14.45
CA LEU A 773 -37.88 -13.17 14.36
C LEU A 773 -38.08 -13.83 15.74
N LYS A 774 -39.33 -13.96 16.19
CA LYS A 774 -39.62 -14.59 17.48
C LYS A 774 -39.31 -16.09 17.46
N SER A 775 -38.92 -16.62 18.62
CA SER A 775 -38.81 -18.07 18.85
C SER A 775 -40.18 -18.75 18.86
N GLY A 776 -40.25 -20.00 18.41
CA GLY A 776 -41.46 -20.85 18.46
C GLY A 776 -41.81 -21.54 17.14
N ILE A 777 -41.35 -20.98 16.02
CA ILE A 777 -41.45 -21.62 14.70
C ILE A 777 -40.43 -22.76 14.61
N THR A 778 -40.92 -24.00 14.51
CA THR A 778 -40.12 -25.24 14.49
C THR A 778 -40.37 -26.12 13.26
N THR A 779 -41.24 -25.70 12.34
CA THR A 779 -41.55 -26.42 11.09
C THR A 779 -41.64 -25.45 9.92
N TYR A 780 -41.41 -25.96 8.71
CA TYR A 780 -41.47 -25.13 7.50
C TYR A 780 -42.88 -24.59 7.23
N ALA A 781 -43.93 -25.36 7.51
CA ALA A 781 -45.30 -24.88 7.44
C ALA A 781 -45.58 -23.68 8.37
N ALA A 782 -45.02 -23.68 9.60
CA ALA A 782 -45.16 -22.55 10.50
C ALA A 782 -44.42 -21.31 9.99
N LEU A 783 -43.22 -21.47 9.40
CA LEU A 783 -42.48 -20.37 8.78
C LEU A 783 -43.15 -19.85 7.50
N GLN A 784 -43.72 -20.73 6.68
CA GLN A 784 -44.49 -20.34 5.49
C GLN A 784 -45.69 -19.50 5.87
N THR A 785 -46.48 -19.90 6.88
CA THR A 785 -47.59 -19.08 7.40
C THR A 785 -47.10 -17.73 7.93
N ALA A 786 -46.00 -17.73 8.70
CA ALA A 786 -45.42 -16.51 9.23
C ALA A 786 -44.99 -15.51 8.14
N VAL A 787 -44.41 -15.98 7.02
CA VAL A 787 -43.92 -15.11 5.94
C VAL A 787 -44.99 -14.79 4.88
N GLN A 788 -45.74 -15.78 4.39
CA GLN A 788 -46.70 -15.60 3.30
C GLN A 788 -48.02 -14.99 3.79
N THR A 789 -48.51 -15.42 4.97
CA THR A 789 -49.84 -15.07 5.50
C THR A 789 -49.77 -13.93 6.51
N ASN A 790 -48.82 -13.98 7.46
CA ASN A 790 -48.83 -13.07 8.60
C ASN A 790 -48.11 -11.74 8.32
N LEU A 791 -47.06 -11.70 7.49
CA LEU A 791 -46.43 -10.43 7.11
C LEU A 791 -47.34 -9.62 6.19
N GLY A 792 -47.57 -8.35 6.53
CA GLY A 792 -48.14 -7.36 5.62
C GLY A 792 -47.21 -7.07 4.43
N ASP A 793 -47.73 -6.46 3.38
CA ASP A 793 -46.96 -6.26 2.14
C ASP A 793 -45.88 -5.16 2.24
N ALA A 794 -45.98 -4.30 3.26
CA ALA A 794 -44.90 -3.44 3.71
C ALA A 794 -44.75 -3.55 5.24
N MET A 795 -43.53 -3.84 5.71
CA MET A 795 -43.16 -3.80 7.13
C MET A 795 -42.66 -2.40 7.48
N LYS A 796 -43.12 -1.80 8.58
CA LYS A 796 -42.86 -0.38 8.89
C LYS A 796 -42.40 -0.16 10.33
N ILE A 797 -41.52 0.82 10.53
CA ILE A 797 -41.02 1.29 11.83
C ILE A 797 -41.19 2.81 11.87
N THR A 798 -42.02 3.35 12.77
CA THR A 798 -42.19 4.80 12.94
C THR A 798 -41.48 5.29 14.20
N ILE A 799 -40.57 6.26 14.02
CA ILE A 799 -40.08 7.13 15.09
C ILE A 799 -41.02 8.33 15.16
N THR A 800 -41.78 8.43 16.25
CA THR A 800 -42.72 9.52 16.46
C THR A 800 -42.05 10.72 17.13
N GLY A 801 -42.50 11.94 16.84
CA GLY A 801 -42.15 13.10 17.65
C GLY A 801 -40.80 13.76 17.35
N ILE A 802 -40.27 13.62 16.13
CA ILE A 802 -39.03 14.31 15.71
C ILE A 802 -39.32 15.79 15.49
N LYS A 803 -38.46 16.65 16.07
CA LYS A 803 -38.69 18.09 16.15
C LYS A 803 -37.82 18.86 15.15
N ILE A 804 -38.45 19.76 14.42
CA ILE A 804 -37.79 20.80 13.62
C ILE A 804 -37.33 21.90 14.58
N ASN A 805 -36.06 22.31 14.53
CA ASN A 805 -35.55 23.31 15.45
C ASN A 805 -36.11 24.71 15.15
N GLN A 806 -36.09 25.59 16.15
CA GLN A 806 -36.59 26.97 16.03
C GLN A 806 -35.70 27.86 15.14
N ASP A 807 -34.45 27.46 14.91
CA ASP A 807 -33.46 28.09 14.04
C ASP A 807 -33.33 27.39 12.66
N PHE A 808 -34.21 26.42 12.35
CA PHE A 808 -34.15 25.69 11.09
C PHE A 808 -34.41 26.59 9.87
N SER A 809 -33.53 26.47 8.87
CA SER A 809 -33.65 27.15 7.58
C SER A 809 -32.96 26.34 6.48
N GLY A 810 -33.46 26.44 5.24
CA GLY A 810 -32.96 25.67 4.09
C GLY A 810 -33.49 24.24 4.05
N LYS A 811 -32.64 23.29 3.62
CA LYS A 811 -32.96 21.86 3.47
C LYS A 811 -32.16 21.02 4.47
N ALA A 812 -32.73 19.91 4.92
CA ALA A 812 -32.04 18.90 5.74
C ALA A 812 -32.49 17.49 5.34
N THR A 813 -31.53 16.58 5.16
CA THR A 813 -31.78 15.19 4.72
C THR A 813 -31.54 14.21 5.86
N ILE A 814 -32.57 13.43 6.17
CA ILE A 814 -32.48 12.24 7.03
C ILE A 814 -31.98 11.09 6.17
N VAL A 815 -31.00 10.34 6.68
CA VAL A 815 -30.45 9.16 6.02
C VAL A 815 -30.64 7.95 6.92
N GLY A 816 -31.27 6.91 6.39
CA GLY A 816 -31.40 5.61 7.01
C GLY A 816 -30.78 4.52 6.16
N THR A 817 -30.57 3.36 6.77
CA THR A 817 -30.13 2.14 6.09
C THR A 817 -30.90 0.96 6.65
N VAL A 818 -31.08 -0.09 5.85
CA VAL A 818 -31.60 -1.38 6.30
C VAL A 818 -30.60 -2.46 5.92
N THR A 819 -30.29 -3.33 6.86
CA THR A 819 -29.47 -4.54 6.64
C THR A 819 -30.07 -5.70 7.41
N GLY A 820 -29.74 -6.94 7.08
CA GLY A 820 -30.20 -8.08 7.86
C GLY A 820 -29.84 -9.43 7.29
N TYR A 821 -30.40 -10.47 7.89
CA TYR A 821 -30.13 -11.85 7.52
C TYR A 821 -31.23 -12.83 7.96
N PHE A 822 -31.24 -13.99 7.33
CA PHE A 822 -31.95 -15.20 7.76
C PHE A 822 -30.98 -16.39 7.81
N HIS A 823 -31.04 -17.18 8.87
CA HIS A 823 -30.33 -18.44 9.02
C HIS A 823 -31.32 -19.52 9.47
N ALA A 824 -31.29 -20.71 8.86
CA ALA A 824 -32.07 -21.86 9.34
C ALA A 824 -31.53 -23.20 8.81
N ALA A 825 -31.56 -24.23 9.65
CA ALA A 825 -31.35 -25.61 9.23
C ALA A 825 -32.69 -26.36 9.11
N ALA A 826 -33.05 -26.71 7.88
CA ALA A 826 -34.25 -27.49 7.57
C ALA A 826 -33.90 -28.98 7.41
N THR A 827 -34.58 -29.86 8.15
CA THR A 827 -34.33 -31.30 8.16
C THR A 827 -35.57 -32.09 7.78
N PHE A 828 -35.45 -32.94 6.76
CA PHE A 828 -36.50 -33.81 6.23
C PHE A 828 -35.91 -35.18 5.84
N ASN A 829 -36.55 -36.28 6.26
CA ASN A 829 -36.09 -37.66 6.05
C ASN A 829 -34.58 -37.86 6.36
N GLY A 830 -34.11 -37.29 7.47
CA GLY A 830 -32.71 -37.37 7.93
C GLY A 830 -31.71 -36.51 7.16
N LYS A 831 -32.09 -35.88 6.04
CA LYS A 831 -31.23 -34.95 5.28
C LYS A 831 -31.44 -33.52 5.78
N THR A 832 -30.35 -32.79 6.03
CA THR A 832 -30.39 -31.38 6.42
C THR A 832 -29.91 -30.49 5.26
N LYS A 833 -30.66 -29.42 4.97
CA LYS A 833 -30.19 -28.26 4.20
C LYS A 833 -30.05 -27.06 5.14
N LEU A 834 -28.98 -26.28 4.97
CA LEU A 834 -28.72 -25.05 5.72
C LEU A 834 -28.97 -23.85 4.80
N PHE A 835 -29.80 -22.92 5.23
CA PHE A 835 -30.13 -21.70 4.50
C PHE A 835 -29.45 -20.50 5.16
N ASP A 836 -28.71 -19.72 4.37
CA ASP A 836 -27.97 -18.53 4.80
C ASP A 836 -28.29 -17.38 3.82
N PHE A 837 -29.10 -16.42 4.24
CA PHE A 837 -29.43 -15.26 3.42
C PHE A 837 -28.99 -13.96 4.11
N THR A 838 -28.37 -13.04 3.37
CA THR A 838 -28.21 -11.64 3.80
C THR A 838 -28.96 -10.71 2.88
N TRP A 839 -29.37 -9.56 3.40
CA TRP A 839 -30.13 -8.57 2.64
C TRP A 839 -29.80 -7.15 3.03
N ASN A 840 -29.91 -6.24 2.06
CA ASN A 840 -29.70 -4.80 2.22
C ASN A 840 -30.91 -4.06 1.65
N GLY A 841 -31.31 -2.97 2.29
CA GLY A 841 -32.32 -2.07 1.76
C GLY A 841 -31.73 -1.13 0.72
N SER A 842 -32.41 -0.96 -0.41
CA SER A 842 -32.15 0.13 -1.36
C SER A 842 -33.40 0.98 -1.51
N GLN A 843 -33.24 2.30 -1.65
CA GLN A 843 -34.38 3.19 -1.80
C GLN A 843 -35.21 2.85 -3.06
N THR A 844 -36.54 2.85 -2.93
CA THR A 844 -37.43 2.69 -4.10
C THR A 844 -37.21 3.83 -5.10
N ASN A 845 -37.59 3.64 -6.37
CA ASN A 845 -37.52 4.74 -7.33
C ASN A 845 -38.52 5.86 -6.99
N ASP A 846 -39.61 5.52 -6.29
CA ASP A 846 -40.71 6.43 -5.96
C ASP A 846 -40.44 7.24 -4.67
N GLY A 847 -39.28 7.05 -4.02
CA GLY A 847 -38.78 7.90 -2.93
C GLY A 847 -37.45 8.62 -3.22
N LYS A 848 -36.81 8.37 -4.37
CA LYS A 848 -35.52 9.01 -4.71
C LYS A 848 -35.68 10.51 -5.00
N ASN A 849 -35.35 11.33 -4.01
CA ASN A 849 -35.23 12.78 -4.18
C ASN A 849 -34.02 13.13 -5.06
N SER A 850 -34.25 13.99 -6.07
CA SER A 850 -33.20 14.54 -6.94
C SER A 850 -32.13 15.40 -6.23
N ASP A 851 -32.41 15.94 -5.04
CA ASP A 851 -31.43 16.74 -4.28
C ASP A 851 -30.42 15.88 -3.49
N ALA A 852 -30.65 14.57 -3.34
CA ALA A 852 -29.89 13.72 -2.43
C ALA A 852 -28.75 12.97 -3.12
N THR A 853 -27.49 13.27 -2.76
CA THR A 853 -26.32 12.47 -3.16
C THR A 853 -26.20 11.21 -2.29
N ALA A 854 -27.17 10.32 -2.40
CA ALA A 854 -27.24 9.06 -1.67
C ALA A 854 -26.24 8.02 -2.21
N SER A 855 -25.66 7.21 -1.31
CA SER A 855 -24.94 5.98 -1.69
C SER A 855 -25.93 4.91 -2.15
N ALA A 856 -25.46 3.86 -2.85
CA ALA A 856 -26.33 2.82 -3.42
C ALA A 856 -27.25 2.10 -2.40
N ASN A 857 -26.87 2.08 -1.11
CA ASN A 857 -27.60 1.41 -0.02
C ASN A 857 -28.18 2.42 1.00
N ASP A 858 -28.12 3.72 0.71
CA ASP A 858 -28.73 4.75 1.55
C ASP A 858 -30.21 4.93 1.19
N ILE A 859 -31.04 5.16 2.20
CA ILE A 859 -32.46 5.49 2.07
C ILE A 859 -32.62 6.90 2.63
N SER A 860 -33.19 7.83 1.87
CA SER A 860 -33.11 9.26 2.19
C SER A 860 -34.45 9.98 2.09
N LEU A 861 -34.71 10.87 3.05
CA LEU A 861 -35.84 11.80 2.99
C LEU A 861 -35.34 13.20 3.31
N THR A 862 -35.68 14.17 2.46
CA THR A 862 -35.31 15.59 2.66
C THR A 862 -36.52 16.40 3.13
N VAL A 863 -36.33 17.21 4.17
CA VAL A 863 -37.27 18.28 4.55
C VAL A 863 -36.73 19.64 4.13
N GLU A 864 -37.61 20.58 3.86
CA GLU A 864 -37.29 21.95 3.47
C GLU A 864 -38.15 22.97 4.23
N TYR A 865 -37.52 24.06 4.67
CA TYR A 865 -38.19 25.19 5.29
C TYR A 865 -39.29 25.79 4.37
N ASP A 866 -40.50 25.95 4.91
CA ASP A 866 -41.59 26.66 4.24
C ASP A 866 -41.66 28.14 4.68
N PRO A 867 -41.43 29.10 3.77
CA PRO A 867 -41.55 30.53 4.07
C PRO A 867 -43.00 31.06 4.08
N GLN A 868 -44.02 30.25 3.71
CA GLN A 868 -45.39 30.74 3.49
C GLN A 868 -46.29 30.78 4.74
N THR A 869 -45.82 30.31 5.91
CA THR A 869 -46.59 30.38 7.16
C THR A 869 -45.79 31.03 8.30
N PRO A 870 -46.29 32.12 8.92
CA PRO A 870 -45.61 32.79 10.03
C PRO A 870 -45.80 32.04 11.37
N PRO A 871 -44.83 32.08 12.30
CA PRO A 871 -44.91 31.35 13.56
C PRO A 871 -45.91 31.99 14.55
N THR A 872 -46.91 31.22 14.96
CA THR A 872 -47.91 31.62 15.97
C THR A 872 -47.28 31.68 17.38
N PRO A 873 -47.53 32.73 18.19
CA PRO A 873 -47.01 32.80 19.57
C PRO A 873 -47.56 31.69 20.48
N PRO A 874 -46.77 31.19 21.46
CA PRO A 874 -47.24 30.17 22.41
C PRO A 874 -48.27 30.74 23.38
N THR A 875 -49.40 30.04 23.55
CA THR A 875 -50.43 30.38 24.54
C THR A 875 -50.07 29.92 25.96
N PRO A 876 -50.52 30.62 27.02
CA PRO A 876 -50.27 30.21 28.40
C PRO A 876 -51.02 28.90 28.78
N PRO A 877 -50.52 28.13 29.76
CA PRO A 877 -51.16 26.88 30.20
C PRO A 877 -52.43 27.14 31.03
N THR A 878 -53.52 26.44 30.69
CA THR A 878 -54.79 26.44 31.41
C THR A 878 -54.75 25.44 32.60
N PRO A 879 -55.38 25.72 33.76
CA PRO A 879 -55.41 24.78 34.89
C PRO A 879 -56.19 23.47 34.61
N PRO A 880 -55.86 22.36 35.29
CA PRO A 880 -56.51 21.07 35.06
C PRO A 880 -57.91 20.97 35.69
N THR A 881 -58.86 20.40 34.95
CA THR A 881 -60.18 19.98 35.43
C THR A 881 -60.18 18.52 35.90
N PRO A 882 -61.02 18.13 36.88
CA PRO A 882 -61.04 16.79 37.45
C PRO A 882 -61.62 15.72 36.51
N PRO A 883 -61.26 14.42 36.69
CA PRO A 883 -61.69 13.33 35.80
C PRO A 883 -63.15 12.92 36.02
N THR A 884 -63.78 12.42 34.94
CA THR A 884 -65.13 11.82 34.96
C THR A 884 -65.01 10.29 34.96
N PRO A 885 -65.90 9.51 35.63
CA PRO A 885 -65.78 8.06 35.68
C PRO A 885 -66.08 7.37 34.34
N VAL A 886 -65.46 6.21 34.10
CA VAL A 886 -65.72 5.31 32.97
C VAL A 886 -66.45 4.06 33.49
N PRO A 887 -67.51 3.55 32.82
CA PRO A 887 -68.31 2.43 33.31
C PRO A 887 -67.63 1.05 33.15
N GLU A 888 -68.18 0.07 33.88
CA GLU A 888 -67.69 -1.31 33.97
C GLU A 888 -68.19 -2.20 32.80
N PRO A 889 -67.37 -3.13 32.26
CA PRO A 889 -67.74 -3.93 31.08
C PRO A 889 -68.58 -5.18 31.40
N THR A 890 -69.49 -5.54 30.50
CA THR A 890 -70.32 -6.77 30.55
C THR A 890 -69.63 -8.01 29.97
N PRO A 891 -69.99 -9.22 30.44
CA PRO A 891 -69.40 -10.49 29.98
C PRO A 891 -69.96 -10.99 28.64
N VAL A 892 -69.22 -11.89 27.98
CA VAL A 892 -69.50 -12.47 26.65
C VAL A 892 -69.46 -14.03 26.76
N PRO A 893 -70.35 -14.78 26.07
CA PRO A 893 -70.59 -16.21 26.36
C PRO A 893 -69.67 -17.21 25.63
N GLU A 894 -69.71 -18.47 26.07
CA GLU A 894 -68.95 -19.61 25.51
C GLU A 894 -69.50 -20.16 24.17
N PRO A 895 -68.64 -20.70 23.28
CA PRO A 895 -69.04 -21.32 22.01
C PRO A 895 -69.30 -22.84 22.11
N THR A 896 -70.13 -23.36 21.21
CA THR A 896 -70.48 -24.78 21.06
C THR A 896 -69.58 -25.57 20.07
N PRO A 897 -69.51 -26.91 20.18
CA PRO A 897 -68.67 -27.75 19.32
C PRO A 897 -69.29 -28.05 17.93
N VAL A 898 -68.45 -28.45 16.97
CA VAL A 898 -68.76 -28.66 15.54
C VAL A 898 -68.23 -30.05 15.10
N PRO A 899 -68.94 -30.82 14.23
CA PRO A 899 -68.67 -32.25 14.01
C PRO A 899 -67.59 -32.60 12.96
N GLU A 900 -67.17 -33.86 12.95
CA GLU A 900 -66.18 -34.43 12.01
C GLU A 900 -66.74 -34.71 10.59
N PRO A 901 -65.96 -34.47 9.52
CA PRO A 901 -66.31 -34.84 8.14
C PRO A 901 -65.72 -36.18 7.69
N THR A 902 -66.34 -36.79 6.68
CA THR A 902 -66.02 -38.10 6.10
C THR A 902 -64.85 -38.12 5.08
N PRO A 903 -64.24 -39.29 4.80
CA PRO A 903 -63.14 -39.43 3.86
C PRO A 903 -63.57 -39.31 2.38
N VAL A 904 -62.62 -38.90 1.53
CA VAL A 904 -62.78 -38.62 0.09
C VAL A 904 -61.88 -39.58 -0.72
N PRO A 905 -62.33 -40.12 -1.88
CA PRO A 905 -61.66 -41.23 -2.57
C PRO A 905 -60.36 -40.86 -3.33
N GLU A 906 -59.57 -41.88 -3.65
CA GLU A 906 -58.30 -41.76 -4.38
C GLU A 906 -58.48 -41.37 -5.87
N PRO A 907 -57.66 -40.45 -6.42
CA PRO A 907 -57.65 -40.10 -7.83
C PRO A 907 -56.76 -41.04 -8.68
N THR A 908 -57.13 -41.19 -9.95
CA THR A 908 -56.45 -42.02 -10.96
C THR A 908 -55.08 -41.47 -11.43
N PRO A 909 -54.21 -42.33 -11.99
CA PRO A 909 -52.89 -41.92 -12.50
C PRO A 909 -52.99 -41.03 -13.75
N VAL A 910 -52.04 -40.10 -13.87
CA VAL A 910 -51.92 -39.11 -14.96
C VAL A 910 -50.82 -39.59 -15.94
N PRO A 911 -51.01 -39.44 -17.28
CA PRO A 911 -50.07 -39.96 -18.28
C PRO A 911 -48.70 -39.24 -18.30
N GLU A 912 -47.69 -39.93 -18.85
CA GLU A 912 -46.31 -39.44 -18.96
C GLU A 912 -46.17 -38.32 -20.02
N PRO A 913 -45.35 -37.27 -19.76
CA PRO A 913 -45.10 -36.20 -20.72
C PRO A 913 -44.03 -36.56 -21.77
N THR A 914 -44.23 -36.11 -23.00
CA THR A 914 -43.28 -36.23 -24.12
C THR A 914 -41.98 -35.43 -23.92
N PRO A 915 -40.85 -35.86 -24.51
CA PRO A 915 -39.55 -35.19 -24.37
C PRO A 915 -39.50 -33.81 -25.05
N VAL A 916 -38.65 -32.94 -24.51
CA VAL A 916 -38.39 -31.57 -24.98
C VAL A 916 -37.23 -31.58 -26.00
N PRO A 917 -37.29 -30.82 -27.11
CA PRO A 917 -36.23 -30.79 -28.12
C PRO A 917 -34.93 -30.11 -27.64
N GLU A 918 -33.81 -30.48 -28.27
CA GLU A 918 -32.48 -29.95 -27.96
C GLU A 918 -32.28 -28.49 -28.44
N PRO A 919 -31.44 -27.69 -27.75
CA PRO A 919 -31.16 -26.31 -28.12
C PRO A 919 -30.20 -26.20 -29.33
N THR A 920 -30.47 -25.26 -30.22
CA THR A 920 -29.62 -24.94 -31.37
C THR A 920 -28.28 -24.30 -30.95
N PRO A 921 -27.18 -24.53 -31.70
CA PRO A 921 -25.86 -23.99 -31.39
C PRO A 921 -25.77 -22.47 -31.54
N VAL A 922 -24.83 -21.87 -30.80
CA VAL A 922 -24.53 -20.42 -30.81
C VAL A 922 -23.64 -20.07 -32.03
N PRO A 923 -23.86 -18.94 -32.72
CA PRO A 923 -23.01 -18.51 -33.84
C PRO A 923 -21.55 -18.24 -33.45
N GLU A 924 -20.62 -18.48 -34.38
CA GLU A 924 -19.22 -18.08 -34.24
C GLU A 924 -19.03 -16.55 -34.32
N PRO A 925 -18.02 -15.98 -33.65
CA PRO A 925 -17.75 -14.55 -33.68
C PRO A 925 -17.22 -14.08 -35.04
N THR A 926 -17.69 -12.93 -35.51
CA THR A 926 -17.20 -12.28 -36.72
C THR A 926 -15.73 -11.83 -36.59
N PRO A 927 -14.92 -11.91 -37.67
CA PRO A 927 -13.53 -11.48 -37.65
C PRO A 927 -13.42 -9.96 -37.47
N VAL A 928 -12.38 -9.53 -36.75
CA VAL A 928 -12.04 -8.12 -36.54
C VAL A 928 -11.44 -7.54 -37.84
N PRO A 929 -11.81 -6.31 -38.26
CA PRO A 929 -11.24 -5.70 -39.47
C PRO A 929 -9.72 -5.52 -39.39
N GLU A 930 -9.03 -5.68 -40.52
CA GLU A 930 -7.62 -5.33 -40.65
C GLU A 930 -7.41 -3.81 -40.53
N TYR A 931 -6.32 -3.40 -39.89
CA TYR A 931 -5.96 -1.99 -39.77
C TYR A 931 -5.52 -1.43 -41.13
N THR A 932 -6.15 -0.35 -41.57
CA THR A 932 -5.66 0.43 -42.71
C THR A 932 -4.28 1.02 -42.39
N PRO A 933 -3.32 1.02 -43.34
CA PRO A 933 -2.03 1.63 -43.10
C PRO A 933 -2.18 3.14 -42.88
N VAL A 934 -1.51 3.65 -41.84
CA VAL A 934 -1.41 5.09 -41.59
C VAL A 934 -0.62 5.72 -42.75
N PRO A 935 -1.09 6.82 -43.37
CA PRO A 935 -0.37 7.47 -44.47
C PRO A 935 1.00 7.97 -44.00
N GLU A 936 1.99 7.92 -44.89
CA GLU A 936 3.33 8.47 -44.60
C GLU A 936 3.26 9.96 -44.26
N PRO A 937 4.03 10.43 -43.27
CA PRO A 937 4.08 11.85 -42.95
C PRO A 937 4.72 12.62 -44.11
N THR A 938 4.06 13.70 -44.55
CA THR A 938 4.63 14.62 -45.53
C THR A 938 5.97 15.17 -45.03
N PRO A 939 6.99 15.29 -45.90
CA PRO A 939 8.29 15.80 -45.50
C PRO A 939 8.16 17.23 -44.98
N VAL A 940 8.71 17.46 -43.78
CA VAL A 940 8.80 18.81 -43.19
C VAL A 940 9.71 19.66 -44.08
N PRO A 941 9.30 20.88 -44.48
CA PRO A 941 10.15 21.75 -45.29
C PRO A 941 11.44 22.10 -44.55
N GLU A 942 12.55 22.22 -45.30
CA GLU A 942 13.85 22.57 -44.71
C GLU A 942 13.78 23.91 -43.96
N PRO A 943 14.41 24.03 -42.79
CA PRO A 943 14.45 25.29 -42.05
C PRO A 943 15.25 26.33 -42.84
N THR A 944 14.64 27.49 -43.09
CA THR A 944 15.34 28.65 -43.67
C THR A 944 16.59 28.98 -42.83
N PRO A 945 17.75 29.26 -43.46
CA PRO A 945 18.97 29.53 -42.72
C PRO A 945 18.80 30.77 -41.84
N VAL A 946 19.13 30.61 -40.56
CA VAL A 946 19.12 31.71 -39.58
C VAL A 946 20.17 32.74 -40.01
N PRO A 947 19.83 34.04 -40.12
CA PRO A 947 20.80 35.06 -40.49
C PRO A 947 21.90 35.18 -39.43
N GLU A 948 23.13 35.41 -39.85
CA GLU A 948 24.28 35.53 -38.95
C GLU A 948 24.08 36.64 -37.90
N PRO A 949 24.45 36.42 -36.63
CA PRO A 949 24.32 37.44 -35.60
C PRO A 949 25.28 38.60 -35.88
N THR A 950 24.72 39.79 -36.13
CA THR A 950 25.48 41.03 -36.31
C THR A 950 26.45 41.27 -35.15
N PRO A 951 27.75 41.54 -35.40
CA PRO A 951 28.73 41.73 -34.33
C PRO A 951 28.38 42.90 -33.41
N TRP A 952 28.27 42.64 -32.10
CA TRP A 952 28.10 43.69 -31.10
C TRP A 952 29.34 44.61 -31.05
N PRO A 953 29.20 45.95 -30.92
CA PRO A 953 30.34 46.86 -31.07
C PRO A 953 31.48 46.64 -30.06
N LYS A 954 32.72 46.66 -30.55
CA LYS A 954 33.93 46.66 -29.71
C LYS A 954 34.01 47.96 -28.91
N HIS A 955 33.79 47.88 -27.60
CA HIS A 955 34.07 49.02 -26.72
C HIS A 955 35.58 49.30 -26.65
N LYS A 956 35.90 50.59 -26.81
CA LYS A 956 37.26 51.14 -26.93
C LYS A 956 37.97 51.16 -25.56
N PRO A 957 39.28 50.82 -25.48
CA PRO A 957 40.04 50.91 -24.24
C PRO A 957 40.33 52.37 -23.84
N THR A 958 40.34 52.62 -22.54
CA THR A 958 40.73 53.88 -21.88
C THR A 958 41.37 53.52 -20.51
N PRO A 959 42.27 54.34 -19.94
CA PRO A 959 43.70 54.08 -20.13
C PRO A 959 44.47 53.78 -18.81
N GLU A 960 45.75 53.45 -18.94
CA GLU A 960 46.66 53.14 -17.83
C GLU A 960 46.84 54.25 -16.79
N LYS A 961 47.21 53.85 -15.56
CA LYS A 961 48.04 54.69 -14.68
C LYS A 961 49.01 53.92 -13.75
N THR A 962 50.04 53.36 -14.36
CA THR A 962 51.46 53.60 -13.98
C THR A 962 51.94 53.35 -12.53
N GLN A 963 52.64 52.21 -12.35
CA GLN A 963 53.91 52.01 -11.57
C GLN A 963 53.96 51.93 -10.01
N ASN A 964 54.26 50.71 -9.52
CA ASN A 964 55.55 50.26 -8.88
C ASN A 964 56.10 50.89 -7.56
N PRO A 965 57.11 50.28 -6.88
CA PRO A 965 57.76 48.95 -7.04
C PRO A 965 58.05 48.15 -5.72
N THR A 966 58.76 47.01 -5.85
CA THR A 966 59.66 46.34 -4.84
C THR A 966 59.03 45.58 -3.65
N THR A 967 59.60 44.48 -3.09
CA THR A 967 60.94 43.81 -3.25
C THR A 967 60.88 42.26 -3.47
N LEU A 968 62.01 41.72 -3.93
CA LEU A 968 62.45 40.30 -4.02
C LEU A 968 62.79 39.68 -2.61
N PRO A 969 63.22 38.39 -2.42
CA PRO A 969 63.78 37.42 -3.39
C PRO A 969 63.40 35.91 -3.29
N LYS A 970 64.01 35.17 -4.25
CA LYS A 970 64.14 33.73 -4.54
C LYS A 970 64.36 32.76 -3.35
N GLU A 971 63.88 31.51 -3.48
CA GLU A 971 64.64 30.26 -3.76
C GLU A 971 63.64 29.09 -3.96
N ASN A 972 63.70 28.23 -4.99
CA ASN A 972 64.63 27.17 -5.43
C ASN A 972 64.24 25.75 -4.90
N PRO A 973 64.15 24.67 -5.72
CA PRO A 973 63.47 23.41 -5.37
C PRO A 973 64.41 22.22 -5.04
N ASN A 974 63.82 21.01 -4.90
CA ASN A 974 64.45 19.67 -4.70
C ASN A 974 64.93 19.34 -3.25
N ASN A 975 64.96 18.08 -2.75
CA ASN A 975 64.25 16.81 -3.05
C ASN A 975 64.59 15.76 -1.93
N LYS A 976 63.90 14.59 -1.91
CA LYS A 976 64.37 13.25 -1.45
C LYS A 976 64.50 12.83 0.05
N ILE A 977 63.53 11.99 0.47
CA ILE A 977 63.55 10.70 1.24
C ILE A 977 64.09 10.60 2.71
N VAL A 978 63.53 9.61 3.45
CA VAL A 978 63.94 8.89 4.69
C VAL A 978 63.93 9.66 6.04
N GLU A 979 63.74 9.05 7.24
CA GLU A 979 63.58 7.62 7.63
C GLU A 979 62.68 7.36 8.89
N LYS A 980 62.20 6.11 9.02
CA LYS A 980 61.93 5.27 10.23
C LYS A 980 61.68 5.85 11.66
N ARG A 981 60.64 5.25 12.28
CA ARG A 981 60.56 4.60 13.63
C ARG A 981 60.08 5.36 14.91
N LYS A 982 59.08 4.71 15.53
CA LYS A 982 58.79 4.52 16.99
C LYS A 982 58.32 5.70 17.85
N ASN A 983 57.14 5.50 18.46
CA ASN A 983 56.61 6.26 19.60
C ASN A 983 56.84 5.49 20.94
N GLY A 984 56.76 6.19 22.08
CA GLY A 984 56.88 5.56 23.41
C GLY A 984 56.41 6.42 24.61
N ASN A 985 55.14 6.25 24.99
CA ASN A 985 54.56 6.27 26.36
C ASN A 985 54.45 7.54 27.26
N ASN A 986 53.22 7.66 27.79
CA ASN A 986 52.80 8.01 29.17
C ASN A 986 52.78 9.46 29.70
N GLN A 987 51.59 9.91 30.14
CA GLN A 987 51.17 9.74 31.56
C GLN A 987 49.63 9.80 31.80
N LEU A 988 49.20 9.63 33.05
CA LEU A 988 47.83 9.38 33.57
C LEU A 988 47.67 10.07 34.95
N PRO A 989 46.47 10.46 35.46
CA PRO A 989 45.63 9.58 36.34
C PRO A 989 44.08 9.82 36.31
N LYS A 990 43.17 8.81 36.48
CA LYS A 990 42.46 8.29 37.71
C LYS A 990 41.48 9.27 38.42
N THR A 991 40.35 8.93 39.08
CA THR A 991 39.58 7.68 39.44
C THR A 991 38.10 8.08 39.77
N GLY A 992 37.10 7.26 40.16
CA GLY A 992 36.95 5.81 40.47
C GLY A 992 35.66 5.50 41.31
N SER A 993 35.51 4.24 41.78
CA SER A 993 34.55 3.71 42.81
C SER A 993 33.04 3.51 42.48
N SER A 994 32.33 2.48 42.99
CA SER A 994 32.76 1.19 43.64
C SER A 994 31.59 0.24 43.99
N ILE A 995 31.87 -1.09 44.05
CA ILE A 995 31.22 -2.13 44.92
C ILE A 995 29.76 -2.53 44.53
N LEU A 996 29.14 -3.69 44.85
CA LEU A 996 29.40 -5.16 45.02
C LEU A 996 27.99 -5.81 45.24
N LEU A 997 27.70 -7.12 45.28
CA LEU A 997 28.24 -8.39 44.71
C LEU A 997 27.26 -9.53 45.12
N THR A 998 26.99 -10.53 44.26
CA THR A 998 26.40 -11.82 44.67
C THR A 998 26.63 -12.92 43.61
N ALA A 999 26.17 -14.14 43.87
CA ALA A 999 26.15 -15.32 42.98
C ALA A 999 24.75 -15.99 43.10
N PHE A 1000 24.30 -16.93 42.27
CA PHE A 1000 24.94 -17.98 41.45
C PHE A 1000 24.20 -18.15 40.08
N SER A 1001 24.61 -18.96 39.09
CA SER A 1001 25.62 -20.04 39.10
C SER A 1001 26.32 -20.29 37.74
N ALA A 1002 27.56 -20.78 37.83
CA ALA A 1002 28.21 -21.90 37.14
C ALA A 1002 28.07 -22.17 35.61
N ILE A 1003 29.14 -22.46 34.84
CA ILE A 1003 30.64 -22.35 34.93
C ILE A 1003 31.19 -22.95 33.60
N LEU A 1004 32.43 -22.80 33.10
CA LEU A 1004 33.48 -21.74 32.95
C LEU A 1004 34.77 -22.51 32.53
N THR A 1005 35.67 -22.13 31.60
CA THR A 1005 35.73 -21.16 30.47
C THR A 1005 36.82 -21.73 29.49
N PHE A 1006 37.93 -21.15 28.99
CA PHE A 1006 38.54 -19.79 28.88
C PHE A 1006 39.68 -19.82 27.84
N GLY A 1007 40.03 -18.67 27.24
CA GLY A 1007 41.44 -18.29 27.04
C GLY A 1007 42.17 -18.64 25.72
N LEU A 1008 42.38 -17.61 24.90
CA LEU A 1008 43.62 -17.22 24.19
C LEU A 1008 44.73 -18.26 23.81
N ALA A 1009 45.05 -18.28 22.50
CA ALA A 1009 46.34 -18.61 21.85
C ALA A 1009 46.86 -20.07 21.77
N GLY A 1010 47.14 -20.50 20.53
CA GLY A 1010 47.92 -21.71 20.17
C GLY A 1010 47.08 -22.95 19.83
N VAL A 1011 47.50 -23.89 18.96
CA VAL A 1011 48.66 -23.95 18.05
C VAL A 1011 48.29 -24.80 16.81
N ILE A 1012 49.05 -24.68 15.72
CA ILE A 1012 48.89 -25.44 14.46
C ILE A 1012 49.33 -26.91 14.62
N ALA A 1013 48.57 -27.85 14.02
CA ALA A 1013 48.95 -29.25 13.71
C ALA A 1013 49.16 -30.20 14.93
N GLN A 1014 49.17 -31.54 14.80
CA GLN A 1014 48.99 -32.46 13.66
C GLN A 1014 48.45 -33.85 14.13
N LEU A 1015 48.03 -34.69 13.17
CA LEU A 1015 48.03 -36.17 13.22
C LEU A 1015 47.33 -36.93 14.38
N LYS A 1016 46.15 -37.48 14.09
CA LYS A 1016 45.89 -38.94 13.99
C LYS A 1016 44.56 -39.14 13.24
N ARG A 1017 44.52 -39.52 11.96
CA ARG A 1017 44.77 -40.85 11.36
C ARG A 1017 43.93 -42.01 11.95
N ILE A 1018 42.95 -42.44 11.14
CA ILE A 1018 42.74 -43.84 10.68
C ILE A 1018 42.07 -44.83 11.66
N LYS A 1019 40.90 -45.37 11.22
CA LYS A 1019 40.26 -46.67 11.60
C LYS A 1019 39.68 -46.76 13.05
N ILE A 1020 38.76 -47.67 13.40
CA ILE A 1020 38.08 -48.78 12.67
C ILE A 1020 36.69 -49.10 13.26
N ASN A 1021 35.76 -49.62 12.43
CA ASN A 1021 34.49 -50.33 12.76
C ASN A 1021 33.44 -49.58 13.63
N LYS A 1022 32.15 -49.93 13.59
CA LYS A 1022 31.43 -50.96 12.78
C LYS A 1022 30.52 -50.30 11.76
#